data_AF-A0A1W1YPF0-F1
#
_entry.id   AF-A0A1W1YPF0-F1
#
_cell.length_a   1.000
_cell.length_b   1.000
_cell.length_c   1.000
_cell.angle_alpha   90.00
_cell.angle_beta   90.00
_cell.angle_gamma   90.00
#
_symmetry.space_group_name_H-M   'P 1'
#
loop_
_entity.id
_entity.type
_entity.pdbx_description
1 polymer ?
#
loop_
_entity_poly.entity_id
_entity_poly.type
_entity_poly.pdbx_seq_one_letter_code
_entity_poly.pdbx_strand_id
1 'polypeptide(L)'
;MDSGLVIRKRSPEDAVVALAGNPNVGKSTVFNSLTGMNQHTGNWPGKTVTNAQGYCRSKKHSYVMVDIPGTYSLMAHSAEEEVARNFICFQDPDAVVVVCDATCLERNLNLVLQTLEISRNVIVCVNLMDEAKRKGVRVDLERLSGKLGVPVAGTVARRKKSLSGLLQAVDAVVDGKENRVPLRVRYPRAIEDAVSRIEPAVRSKSGGRLDSRWLSLKLLDQDPALTREIGVYLGEDFIMDPQLCNLLGEVRETLAGQGITPDRMKDMVVSGLVRASEELCRDTVTYEKSTYNDADRAADRILTSRWAGYPIMLALLALIFWLTLTGANYPSQVISNALFWFQDRLTEYFHFFGAPEWLHGMLVLGVYRVLAWVVSVMLPPMAIFFPLFTLLEDAGYLPRVAYNLDKPFKGCRACGKQALTMCMGFGCNAAGIIGCRIIDSPRERLLAILTNNFVPCNGRFPALIAILTMFFAGAAGGAFSSVLSALLLTAVIVLGVGMTFAVTKLLSGTILKGTPTSFTLELPPYRRPQIGKVIVRSVFDRTLFVLGRAAVVAAPAGMVIWLMANVTVGGVSLLNHCALFLDPFARFLGLDGVILIAFILGFPANEIVIPIIIMAYMAQGSILELQSLAELKELFVSNGWTWVTAVSVMLFSLMHWPCSTTLITIHKETGSWKWTVLAFLIPTAAGMAACFLVASAARLFS
;
A
#
# COMPACT_ATOMS: atom_id res chain seq x y z
N MET A 1 -3.22 -27.52 -1.25
CA MET A 1 -4.67 -27.23 -1.32
C MET A 1 -4.95 -26.02 -0.46
N ASP A 2 -4.97 -24.85 -1.08
CA ASP A 2 -5.58 -23.64 -0.49
C ASP A 2 -6.26 -22.83 -1.61
N SER A 3 -6.81 -23.55 -2.61
CA SER A 3 -7.67 -23.00 -3.66
C SER A 3 -9.09 -22.76 -3.13
N GLY A 4 -9.22 -22.22 -1.92
CA GLY A 4 -10.39 -22.16 -1.04
C GLY A 4 -11.65 -21.46 -1.55
N LEU A 5 -11.88 -21.42 -2.86
CA LEU A 5 -13.10 -20.97 -3.48
C LEU A 5 -14.05 -22.13 -3.75
N VAL A 6 -15.00 -22.36 -2.85
CA VAL A 6 -16.16 -23.19 -3.16
C VAL A 6 -17.15 -22.34 -3.96
N ILE A 7 -17.28 -22.61 -5.25
CA ILE A 7 -18.25 -21.94 -6.12
C ILE A 7 -19.66 -22.27 -5.62
N ARG A 8 -20.40 -21.27 -5.15
CA ARG A 8 -21.78 -21.45 -4.67
C ARG A 8 -22.78 -21.13 -5.77
N LYS A 9 -23.18 -22.15 -6.54
CA LYS A 9 -24.31 -22.06 -7.46
C LYS A 9 -25.62 -21.94 -6.67
N ARG A 10 -26.53 -21.06 -7.09
CA ARG A 10 -27.89 -20.92 -6.50
C ARG A 10 -28.87 -21.89 -7.12
N SER A 11 -28.67 -22.19 -8.40
CA SER A 11 -29.37 -23.23 -9.16
C SER A 11 -28.35 -24.18 -9.81
N PRO A 12 -28.65 -25.47 -9.98
CA PRO A 12 -27.80 -26.40 -10.75
C PRO A 12 -27.52 -25.91 -12.18
N GLU A 13 -28.45 -25.13 -12.75
CA GLU A 13 -28.38 -24.56 -14.09
C GLU A 13 -27.51 -23.28 -14.17
N ASP A 14 -26.99 -22.78 -13.05
CA ASP A 14 -26.15 -21.58 -13.08
C ASP A 14 -24.82 -21.87 -13.77
N ALA A 15 -24.52 -21.10 -14.81
CA ALA A 15 -23.23 -21.16 -15.51
C ALA A 15 -22.17 -20.32 -14.76
N VAL A 16 -20.96 -20.84 -14.65
CA VAL A 16 -19.81 -20.21 -14.00
C VAL A 16 -19.04 -19.42 -15.03
N VAL A 17 -18.92 -18.11 -14.81
CA VAL A 17 -18.20 -17.20 -15.70
C VAL A 17 -17.02 -16.58 -14.96
N ALA A 18 -15.82 -16.91 -15.43
CA ALA A 18 -14.57 -16.34 -14.95
C ALA A 18 -14.37 -14.93 -15.53
N LEU A 19 -14.04 -13.95 -14.69
CA LEU A 19 -13.63 -12.61 -15.13
C LEU A 19 -12.13 -12.44 -14.91
N ALA A 20 -11.37 -12.49 -16.01
CA ALA A 20 -9.92 -12.29 -16.05
C ALA A 20 -9.58 -10.92 -16.67
N GLY A 21 -8.34 -10.47 -16.50
CA GLY A 21 -7.87 -9.22 -17.09
C GLY A 21 -6.65 -8.65 -16.37
N ASN A 22 -5.89 -7.81 -17.06
CA ASN A 22 -4.75 -7.13 -16.47
C ASN A 22 -5.21 -6.22 -15.31
N PRO A 23 -4.32 -5.91 -14.34
CA PRO A 23 -4.61 -4.86 -13.36
C PRO A 23 -5.02 -3.54 -14.02
N ASN A 24 -5.95 -2.82 -13.38
CA ASN A 24 -6.41 -1.48 -13.80
C ASN A 24 -7.19 -1.36 -15.13
N VAL A 25 -7.52 -2.46 -15.81
CA VAL A 25 -8.37 -2.45 -17.04
C VAL A 25 -9.86 -2.20 -16.77
N GLY A 26 -10.24 -1.95 -15.52
CA GLY A 26 -11.62 -1.78 -15.09
C GLY A 26 -12.40 -3.08 -14.83
N LYS A 27 -11.71 -4.22 -14.68
CA LYS A 27 -12.27 -5.54 -14.35
C LYS A 27 -13.31 -5.49 -13.22
N SER A 28 -12.95 -4.98 -12.04
CA SER A 28 -13.93 -4.92 -10.93
C SER A 28 -15.03 -3.88 -11.14
N THR A 29 -14.82 -2.88 -12.03
CA THR A 29 -15.92 -1.99 -12.43
C THR A 29 -16.93 -2.74 -13.30
N VAL A 30 -16.47 -3.60 -14.21
CA VAL A 30 -17.33 -4.52 -14.99
C VAL A 30 -18.05 -5.48 -14.03
N PHE A 31 -17.32 -6.10 -13.11
CA PHE A 31 -17.88 -7.01 -12.10
C PHE A 31 -18.98 -6.36 -11.25
N ASN A 32 -18.72 -5.20 -10.66
CA ASN A 32 -19.70 -4.46 -9.85
C ASN A 32 -20.91 -4.02 -10.66
N SER A 33 -20.71 -3.55 -11.89
CA SER A 33 -21.81 -3.11 -12.74
C SER A 33 -22.72 -4.26 -13.17
N LEU A 34 -22.17 -5.48 -13.33
CA LEU A 34 -22.93 -6.70 -13.65
C LEU A 34 -23.63 -7.31 -12.44
N THR A 35 -22.96 -7.34 -11.28
CA THR A 35 -23.45 -8.03 -10.07
C THR A 35 -24.24 -7.12 -9.12
N GLY A 36 -24.12 -5.80 -9.27
CA GLY A 36 -24.71 -4.82 -8.35
C GLY A 36 -24.00 -4.70 -7.00
N MET A 37 -22.89 -5.41 -6.78
CA MET A 37 -22.10 -5.32 -5.56
C MET A 37 -21.18 -4.09 -5.60
N ASN A 38 -20.86 -3.55 -4.42
CA ASN A 38 -19.87 -2.48 -4.23
C ASN A 38 -18.52 -3.07 -3.84
N GLN A 39 -17.89 -3.85 -4.71
CA GLN A 39 -16.58 -4.42 -4.42
C GLN A 39 -15.46 -3.43 -4.77
N HIS A 40 -14.56 -3.16 -3.84
CA HIS A 40 -13.33 -2.43 -4.14
C HIS A 40 -12.23 -3.38 -4.61
N THR A 41 -11.52 -2.99 -5.68
CA THR A 41 -10.23 -3.57 -6.07
C THR A 41 -9.24 -3.33 -4.93
N GLY A 42 -9.04 -4.33 -4.10
CA GLY A 42 -7.99 -4.33 -3.10
C GLY A 42 -7.55 -5.77 -2.91
N ASN A 43 -6.60 -6.23 -3.72
CA ASN A 43 -5.86 -7.44 -3.40
C ASN A 43 -5.03 -7.10 -2.17
N TRP A 44 -5.41 -7.65 -1.03
CA TRP A 44 -4.67 -7.51 0.22
C TRP A 44 -3.65 -8.65 0.28
N PRO A 45 -2.34 -8.39 0.24
CA PRO A 45 -1.38 -9.47 0.39
C PRO A 45 -1.56 -10.11 1.78
N GLY A 46 -1.50 -11.44 1.90
CA GLY A 46 -1.60 -12.11 3.20
C GLY A 46 -3.01 -12.38 3.74
N LYS A 47 -4.07 -12.13 2.95
CA LYS A 47 -5.27 -12.99 3.02
C LYS A 47 -5.18 -13.97 1.86
N THR A 48 -5.68 -15.21 2.04
CA THR A 48 -5.97 -16.11 0.92
C THR A 48 -6.64 -15.30 -0.17
N VAL A 49 -6.14 -15.38 -1.40
CA VAL A 49 -6.65 -14.61 -2.54
C VAL A 49 -8.10 -15.03 -2.76
N THR A 50 -9.02 -14.37 -2.07
CA THR A 50 -10.44 -14.70 -2.12
C THR A 50 -10.96 -14.17 -3.44
N ASN A 51 -11.14 -15.04 -4.45
CA ASN A 51 -11.90 -14.67 -5.63
C ASN A 51 -13.28 -14.21 -5.13
N ALA A 52 -13.76 -13.07 -5.59
CA ALA A 52 -15.10 -12.66 -5.23
C ALA A 52 -16.09 -13.31 -6.17
N GLN A 53 -17.16 -13.86 -5.61
CA GLN A 53 -18.26 -14.41 -6.40
C GLN A 53 -19.45 -13.47 -6.34
N GLY A 54 -20.08 -13.27 -7.48
CA GLY A 54 -21.24 -12.43 -7.65
C GLY A 54 -22.27 -13.10 -8.55
N TYR A 55 -23.51 -12.65 -8.44
CA TYR A 55 -24.61 -13.23 -9.20
C TYR A 55 -25.15 -12.19 -10.16
N CYS A 56 -25.31 -12.56 -11.42
CA CYS A 56 -26.01 -11.75 -12.40
C CYS A 56 -26.90 -12.66 -13.27
N ARG A 57 -27.84 -12.05 -13.99
CA ARG A 57 -28.79 -12.78 -14.82
C ARG A 57 -28.96 -12.05 -16.15
N SER A 58 -28.92 -12.79 -17.25
CA SER A 58 -29.32 -12.26 -18.56
C SER A 58 -30.81 -12.50 -18.81
N LYS A 59 -31.28 -12.29 -20.04
CA LYS A 59 -32.65 -12.66 -20.41
C LYS A 59 -32.85 -14.19 -20.46
N LYS A 60 -31.76 -14.97 -20.58
CA LYS A 60 -31.80 -16.42 -20.82
C LYS A 60 -31.25 -17.23 -19.65
N HIS A 61 -30.08 -16.84 -19.13
CA HIS A 61 -29.33 -17.63 -18.16
C HIS A 61 -29.05 -16.87 -16.87
N SER A 62 -28.76 -17.63 -15.82
CA SER A 62 -28.26 -17.12 -14.54
C SER A 62 -26.78 -17.47 -14.43
N TYR A 63 -25.98 -16.52 -13.95
CA TYR A 63 -24.52 -16.61 -13.94
C TYR A 63 -23.96 -16.44 -12.54
N VAL A 64 -22.98 -17.29 -12.21
CA VAL A 64 -22.05 -17.06 -11.10
C VAL A 64 -20.79 -16.42 -11.70
N MET A 65 -20.65 -15.12 -11.52
CA MET A 65 -19.46 -14.38 -11.93
C MET A 65 -18.38 -14.54 -10.87
N VAL A 66 -17.19 -15.00 -11.26
CA VAL A 66 -16.04 -15.10 -10.37
C VAL A 66 -14.98 -14.10 -10.79
N ASP A 67 -14.68 -13.14 -9.92
CA ASP A 67 -13.62 -12.15 -10.13
C ASP A 67 -12.27 -12.78 -9.79
N ILE A 68 -11.49 -13.10 -10.84
CA ILE A 68 -10.14 -13.64 -10.72
C ILE A 68 -9.17 -12.48 -10.45
N PRO A 69 -8.07 -12.67 -9.69
CA PRO A 69 -7.04 -11.66 -9.52
C PRO A 69 -6.58 -11.05 -10.84
N GLY A 70 -6.20 -9.77 -10.82
CA GLY A 70 -5.70 -9.11 -12.02
C GLY A 70 -4.29 -9.61 -12.34
N THR A 71 -4.07 -10.14 -13.54
CA THR A 71 -2.81 -10.80 -13.92
C THR A 71 -2.36 -10.35 -15.29
N TYR A 72 -1.05 -10.21 -15.52
CA TYR A 72 -0.52 -9.89 -16.84
C TYR A 72 -0.25 -11.13 -17.69
N SER A 73 0.03 -12.25 -17.02
CA SER A 73 0.40 -13.52 -17.63
C SER A 73 -0.16 -14.68 -16.81
N LEU A 74 -0.40 -15.80 -17.47
CA LEU A 74 -0.67 -17.10 -16.86
C LEU A 74 0.63 -17.93 -16.73
N MET A 75 1.76 -17.38 -17.17
CA MET A 75 3.09 -17.83 -16.73
C MET A 75 3.33 -17.25 -15.33
N ALA A 76 3.09 -18.05 -14.31
CA ALA A 76 2.99 -17.55 -12.95
C ALA A 76 4.36 -17.19 -12.35
N HIS A 77 4.51 -15.93 -11.96
CA HIS A 77 5.64 -15.42 -11.16
C HIS A 77 5.19 -14.88 -9.80
N SER A 78 3.88 -14.83 -9.57
CA SER A 78 3.25 -14.38 -8.33
C SER A 78 2.13 -15.31 -7.89
N ALA A 79 1.80 -15.32 -6.60
CA ALA A 79 0.70 -16.11 -6.06
C ALA A 79 -0.65 -15.74 -6.71
N GLU A 80 -0.84 -14.49 -7.12
CA GLU A 80 -2.07 -14.04 -7.80
C GLU A 80 -2.18 -14.64 -9.21
N GLU A 81 -1.07 -14.70 -9.94
CA GLU A 81 -0.99 -15.36 -11.25
C GLU A 81 -1.17 -16.87 -11.13
N GLU A 82 -0.63 -17.51 -10.09
CA GLU A 82 -0.88 -18.92 -9.82
C GLU A 82 -2.37 -19.19 -9.58
N VAL A 83 -3.04 -18.37 -8.76
CA VAL A 83 -4.48 -18.50 -8.48
C VAL A 83 -5.30 -18.30 -9.75
N ALA A 84 -4.98 -17.31 -10.58
CA ALA A 84 -5.68 -17.06 -11.83
C ALA A 84 -5.52 -18.21 -12.83
N ARG A 85 -4.28 -18.67 -13.03
CA ARG A 85 -3.97 -19.82 -13.88
C ARG A 85 -4.72 -21.06 -13.39
N ASN A 86 -4.60 -21.38 -12.11
CA ASN A 86 -5.20 -22.60 -11.55
C ASN A 86 -6.74 -22.55 -11.63
N PHE A 87 -7.35 -21.37 -11.48
CA PHE A 87 -8.79 -21.23 -11.66
C PHE A 87 -9.20 -21.48 -13.12
N ILE A 88 -8.54 -20.84 -14.08
CA ILE A 88 -8.86 -20.98 -15.52
C ILE A 88 -8.61 -22.42 -15.98
N CYS A 89 -7.56 -23.08 -15.50
CA CYS A 89 -7.19 -24.43 -15.92
C CYS A 89 -8.01 -25.54 -15.25
N PHE A 90 -8.28 -25.44 -13.94
CA PHE A 90 -8.71 -26.59 -13.13
C PHE A 90 -10.11 -26.46 -12.51
N GLN A 91 -10.76 -25.30 -12.59
CA GLN A 91 -12.12 -25.08 -12.05
C GLN A 91 -13.22 -25.19 -13.12
N ASP A 92 -12.86 -25.56 -14.35
CA ASP A 92 -13.76 -25.80 -15.49
C ASP A 92 -14.85 -24.72 -15.67
N PRO A 93 -14.48 -23.44 -15.86
CA PRO A 93 -15.47 -22.38 -16.06
C PRO A 93 -16.19 -22.54 -17.41
N ASP A 94 -17.52 -22.39 -17.41
CA ASP A 94 -18.35 -22.45 -18.62
C ASP A 94 -17.96 -21.38 -19.67
N ALA A 95 -17.51 -20.21 -19.20
CA ALA A 95 -16.94 -19.17 -20.04
C ALA A 95 -15.89 -18.32 -19.30
N VAL A 96 -14.93 -17.77 -20.04
CA VAL A 96 -13.89 -16.86 -19.52
C VAL A 96 -13.99 -15.51 -20.24
N VAL A 97 -14.36 -14.47 -19.50
CA VAL A 97 -14.38 -13.09 -20.00
C VAL A 97 -13.03 -12.44 -19.65
N VAL A 98 -12.24 -12.11 -20.67
CA VAL A 98 -10.97 -11.39 -20.52
C VAL A 98 -11.19 -9.91 -20.79
N VAL A 99 -11.05 -9.08 -19.76
CA VAL A 99 -11.23 -7.62 -19.84
C VAL A 99 -9.92 -6.96 -20.27
N CYS A 100 -9.97 -6.20 -21.35
CA CYS A 100 -8.85 -5.47 -21.93
C CYS A 100 -9.13 -3.96 -21.92
N ASP A 101 -8.09 -3.14 -21.70
CA ASP A 101 -8.15 -1.69 -21.89
C ASP A 101 -7.95 -1.35 -23.38
N ALA A 102 -8.92 -0.62 -23.95
CA ALA A 102 -8.91 -0.15 -25.33
C ALA A 102 -7.75 0.79 -25.67
N THR A 103 -7.15 1.47 -24.69
CA THR A 103 -6.07 2.43 -24.88
C THR A 103 -4.69 1.79 -25.00
N CYS A 104 -4.53 0.54 -24.53
CA CYS A 104 -3.28 -0.22 -24.55
C CYS A 104 -3.53 -1.70 -24.91
N LEU A 105 -4.31 -1.92 -25.97
CA LEU A 105 -4.83 -3.24 -26.33
C LEU A 105 -3.72 -4.28 -26.55
N GLU A 106 -2.61 -3.90 -27.17
CA GLU A 106 -1.46 -4.78 -27.49
C GLU A 106 -0.93 -5.52 -26.27
N ARG A 107 -0.75 -4.80 -25.16
CA ARG A 107 -0.27 -5.38 -23.90
C ARG A 107 -1.29 -6.33 -23.28
N ASN A 108 -2.58 -6.02 -23.41
CA ASN A 108 -3.66 -6.81 -22.81
C ASN A 108 -3.97 -8.07 -23.62
N LEU A 109 -3.71 -8.04 -24.94
CA LEU A 109 -3.89 -9.22 -25.79
C LEU A 109 -2.97 -10.38 -25.41
N ASN A 110 -1.85 -10.14 -24.74
CA ASN A 110 -0.99 -11.22 -24.25
C ASN A 110 -1.77 -12.19 -23.34
N LEU A 111 -2.54 -11.67 -22.36
CA LEU A 111 -3.39 -12.48 -21.51
C LEU A 111 -4.51 -13.18 -22.30
N VAL A 112 -5.10 -12.49 -23.28
CA VAL A 112 -6.12 -13.08 -24.16
C VAL A 112 -5.56 -14.28 -24.90
N LEU A 113 -4.41 -14.14 -25.55
CA LEU A 113 -3.77 -15.22 -26.31
C LEU A 113 -3.45 -16.42 -25.41
N GLN A 114 -2.89 -16.19 -24.22
CA GLN A 114 -2.63 -17.29 -23.28
C GLN A 114 -3.91 -17.98 -22.78
N THR A 115 -5.00 -17.22 -22.61
CA THR A 115 -6.30 -17.79 -22.21
C THR A 115 -6.90 -18.64 -23.34
N LEU A 116 -6.73 -18.21 -24.60
CA LEU A 116 -7.19 -18.96 -25.79
C LEU A 116 -6.44 -20.29 -25.98
N GLU A 117 -5.22 -20.43 -25.44
CA GLU A 117 -4.51 -21.71 -25.42
C GLU A 117 -5.10 -22.70 -24.40
N ILE A 118 -5.74 -22.20 -23.34
CA ILE A 118 -6.28 -23.04 -22.25
C ILE A 118 -7.74 -23.40 -22.50
N SER A 119 -8.57 -22.42 -22.85
CA SER A 119 -10.02 -22.58 -22.99
C SER A 119 -10.49 -22.09 -24.36
N ARG A 120 -11.51 -22.78 -24.89
CA ARG A 120 -12.19 -22.39 -26.14
C ARG A 120 -13.31 -21.38 -25.90
N ASN A 121 -13.84 -21.31 -24.68
CA ASN A 121 -15.01 -20.51 -24.34
C ASN A 121 -14.60 -19.12 -23.84
N VAL A 122 -13.82 -18.39 -24.63
CA VAL A 122 -13.27 -17.08 -24.26
C VAL A 122 -14.08 -15.96 -24.89
N ILE A 123 -14.35 -14.89 -24.14
CA ILE A 123 -14.95 -13.65 -24.61
C ILE A 123 -14.00 -12.50 -24.29
N VAL A 124 -13.70 -11.65 -25.28
CA VAL A 124 -12.86 -10.46 -25.07
C VAL A 124 -13.74 -9.24 -24.81
N CYS A 125 -13.59 -8.64 -23.64
CA CYS A 125 -14.29 -7.42 -23.26
C CYS A 125 -13.33 -6.22 -23.39
N VAL A 126 -13.44 -5.46 -24.48
CA VAL A 126 -12.65 -4.24 -24.70
C VAL A 126 -13.31 -3.07 -23.96
N ASN A 127 -12.82 -2.75 -22.78
CA ASN A 127 -13.34 -1.71 -21.90
C ASN A 127 -12.62 -0.36 -22.13
N LEU A 128 -13.12 0.71 -21.50
CA LEU A 128 -12.59 2.08 -21.60
C LEU A 128 -12.67 2.67 -23.02
N MET A 129 -13.69 2.28 -23.78
CA MET A 129 -13.95 2.81 -25.13
C MET A 129 -14.17 4.33 -25.17
N ASP A 130 -14.63 4.93 -24.07
CA ASP A 130 -14.77 6.38 -23.92
C ASP A 130 -13.42 7.08 -23.78
N GLU A 131 -12.47 6.47 -23.07
CA GLU A 131 -11.10 6.96 -22.95
C GLU A 131 -10.32 6.79 -24.26
N ALA A 132 -10.46 5.65 -24.94
CA ALA A 132 -9.89 5.42 -26.27
C ALA A 132 -10.37 6.48 -27.28
N LYS A 133 -11.68 6.77 -27.32
CA LYS A 133 -12.24 7.81 -28.19
C LYS A 133 -11.67 9.20 -27.88
N ARG A 134 -11.47 9.54 -26.60
CA ARG A 134 -10.84 10.82 -26.20
C ARG A 134 -9.38 10.91 -26.61
N LYS A 135 -8.66 9.79 -26.61
CA LYS A 135 -7.25 9.68 -27.02
C LYS A 135 -7.07 9.55 -28.53
N GLY A 136 -8.15 9.52 -29.32
CA GLY A 136 -8.08 9.31 -30.77
C GLY A 136 -7.67 7.88 -31.15
N VAL A 137 -7.89 6.91 -30.28
CA VAL A 137 -7.67 5.48 -30.56
C VAL A 137 -8.98 4.87 -31.05
N ARG A 138 -8.99 4.33 -32.26
CA ARG A 138 -10.13 3.57 -32.80
C ARG A 138 -9.78 2.09 -32.87
N VAL A 139 -10.62 1.26 -32.26
CA VAL A 139 -10.49 -0.20 -32.24
C VAL A 139 -11.60 -0.80 -33.10
N ASP A 140 -11.22 -1.59 -34.10
CA ASP A 140 -12.14 -2.36 -34.94
C ASP A 140 -12.48 -3.69 -34.26
N LEU A 141 -13.64 -3.72 -33.59
CA LEU A 141 -14.09 -4.87 -32.80
C LEU A 141 -14.46 -6.07 -33.67
N GLU A 142 -15.02 -5.84 -34.86
CA GLU A 142 -15.44 -6.91 -35.77
C GLU A 142 -14.22 -7.61 -36.36
N ARG A 143 -13.24 -6.83 -36.83
CA ARG A 143 -11.99 -7.39 -37.37
C ARG A 143 -11.19 -8.10 -36.29
N LEU A 144 -11.15 -7.56 -35.07
CA LEU A 144 -10.51 -8.21 -33.93
C LEU A 144 -11.19 -9.54 -33.58
N SER A 145 -12.52 -9.58 -33.58
CA SER A 145 -13.30 -10.81 -33.35
C SER A 145 -13.06 -11.85 -34.44
N GLY A 146 -13.00 -11.43 -35.71
CA GLY A 146 -12.71 -12.32 -36.84
C GLY A 146 -11.32 -12.93 -36.77
N LYS A 147 -10.30 -12.15 -36.37
CA LYS A 147 -8.92 -12.63 -36.25
C LYS A 147 -8.66 -13.51 -35.03
N LEU A 148 -9.24 -13.17 -33.89
CA LEU A 148 -9.09 -13.95 -32.67
C LEU A 148 -9.91 -15.23 -32.69
N GLY A 149 -10.96 -15.30 -33.53
CA GLY A 149 -11.88 -16.42 -33.57
C GLY A 149 -12.78 -16.52 -32.35
N VAL A 150 -12.95 -15.42 -31.60
CA VAL A 150 -13.80 -15.35 -30.40
C VAL A 150 -14.62 -14.07 -30.36
N PRO A 151 -15.72 -14.01 -29.59
CA PRO A 151 -16.54 -12.81 -29.46
C PRO A 151 -15.78 -11.67 -28.81
N VAL A 152 -15.92 -10.47 -29.39
CA VAL A 152 -15.34 -9.25 -28.85
C VAL A 152 -16.44 -8.24 -28.61
N ALA A 153 -16.59 -7.78 -27.36
CA ALA A 153 -17.58 -6.79 -26.97
C ALA A 153 -16.90 -5.51 -26.47
N GLY A 154 -17.23 -4.37 -27.08
CA GLY A 154 -16.79 -3.05 -26.63
C GLY A 154 -17.67 -2.52 -25.51
N THR A 155 -17.08 -2.10 -24.39
CA THR A 155 -17.82 -1.65 -23.21
C THR A 155 -17.31 -0.34 -22.61
N VAL A 156 -18.20 0.33 -21.87
CA VAL A 156 -17.86 1.45 -20.98
C VAL A 156 -18.43 1.07 -19.62
N ALA A 157 -17.62 0.41 -18.77
CA ALA A 157 -18.09 -0.24 -17.54
C ALA A 157 -18.91 0.67 -16.59
N ARG A 158 -18.68 1.99 -16.61
CA ARG A 158 -19.44 2.98 -15.84
C ARG A 158 -20.90 3.17 -16.33
N ARG A 159 -21.21 2.74 -17.55
CA ARG A 159 -22.54 2.85 -18.17
C ARG A 159 -23.15 1.46 -18.33
N LYS A 160 -24.10 1.10 -17.46
CA LYS A 160 -24.77 -0.22 -17.44
C LYS A 160 -25.33 -0.65 -18.81
N LYS A 161 -25.88 0.28 -19.60
CA LYS A 161 -26.42 -0.03 -20.93
C LYS A 161 -25.39 -0.66 -21.88
N SER A 162 -24.11 -0.32 -21.75
CA SER A 162 -23.04 -0.84 -22.60
C SER A 162 -22.66 -2.30 -22.33
N LEU A 163 -23.05 -2.87 -21.19
CA LEU A 163 -22.74 -4.24 -20.81
C LEU A 163 -23.73 -5.27 -21.39
N SER A 164 -24.81 -4.80 -22.00
CA SER A 164 -25.81 -5.67 -22.63
C SER A 164 -25.21 -6.50 -23.77
N GLY A 165 -24.31 -5.93 -24.57
CA GLY A 165 -23.59 -6.66 -25.62
C GLY A 165 -22.66 -7.74 -25.07
N LEU A 166 -22.02 -7.49 -23.93
CA LEU A 166 -21.16 -8.48 -23.25
C LEU A 166 -22.00 -9.67 -22.75
N LEU A 167 -23.14 -9.42 -22.11
CA LEU A 167 -24.02 -10.50 -21.64
C LEU A 167 -24.59 -11.34 -22.81
N GLN A 168 -24.88 -10.72 -23.96
CA GLN A 168 -25.29 -11.46 -25.16
C GLN A 168 -24.18 -12.35 -25.71
N ALA A 169 -22.93 -11.90 -25.67
CA ALA A 169 -21.78 -12.71 -26.08
C ALA A 169 -21.57 -13.90 -25.11
N VAL A 170 -21.75 -13.68 -23.80
CA VAL A 170 -21.70 -14.78 -22.81
C VAL A 170 -22.84 -15.77 -23.06
N ASP A 171 -24.08 -15.30 -23.29
CA ASP A 171 -25.22 -16.16 -23.63
C ASP A 171 -24.91 -17.05 -24.86
N ALA A 172 -24.26 -16.49 -25.89
CA ALA A 172 -23.95 -17.21 -27.13
C ALA A 172 -22.89 -18.31 -26.95
N VAL A 173 -21.87 -18.05 -26.14
CA VAL A 173 -20.81 -19.01 -25.83
C VAL A 173 -21.34 -20.13 -24.94
N VAL A 174 -22.11 -19.80 -23.89
CA VAL A 174 -22.71 -20.80 -22.98
C VAL A 174 -23.75 -21.66 -23.70
N ASP A 175 -24.53 -21.09 -24.63
CA ASP A 175 -25.47 -21.84 -25.48
C ASP A 175 -24.76 -22.79 -26.48
N GLY A 176 -23.43 -22.73 -26.61
CA GLY A 176 -22.68 -23.51 -27.60
C GLY A 176 -22.98 -23.12 -29.05
N LYS A 177 -23.56 -21.94 -29.29
CA LYS A 177 -24.00 -21.49 -30.62
C LYS A 177 -22.87 -20.96 -31.49
N GLU A 178 -21.75 -20.59 -30.89
CA GLU A 178 -20.56 -20.13 -31.62
C GLU A 178 -19.56 -21.26 -31.85
N ASN A 179 -19.61 -21.80 -33.07
CA ASN A 179 -18.70 -22.83 -33.54
C ASN A 179 -17.41 -22.22 -34.13
N ARG A 180 -16.79 -21.28 -33.40
CA ARG A 180 -15.57 -20.59 -33.88
C ARG A 180 -14.32 -21.31 -33.38
N VAL A 181 -13.29 -21.34 -34.23
CA VAL A 181 -11.98 -21.90 -33.88
C VAL A 181 -11.11 -20.76 -33.36
N PRO A 182 -10.67 -20.80 -32.08
CA PRO A 182 -9.76 -19.80 -31.53
C PRO A 182 -8.46 -19.69 -32.31
N LEU A 183 -7.90 -18.48 -32.36
CA LEU A 183 -6.58 -18.23 -32.90
C LEU A 183 -5.53 -19.07 -32.17
N ARG A 184 -4.70 -19.80 -32.94
CA ARG A 184 -3.55 -20.53 -32.41
C ARG A 184 -2.27 -19.75 -32.66
N VAL A 185 -1.55 -19.43 -31.60
CA VAL A 185 -0.24 -18.78 -31.68
C VAL A 185 0.77 -19.76 -32.24
N ARG A 186 1.57 -19.30 -33.21
CA ARG A 186 2.63 -20.07 -33.84
C ARG A 186 3.98 -19.69 -33.23
N TYR A 187 4.68 -20.69 -32.72
CA TYR A 187 6.01 -20.57 -32.14
C TYR A 187 7.10 -20.90 -33.17
N PRO A 188 8.38 -20.62 -32.87
CA PRO A 188 9.49 -21.05 -33.71
C PRO A 188 9.45 -22.57 -33.98
N ARG A 189 9.89 -22.99 -35.18
CA ARG A 189 9.76 -24.38 -35.66
C ARG A 189 10.26 -25.43 -34.66
N ALA A 190 11.39 -25.17 -34.00
CA ALA A 190 11.94 -26.08 -32.98
C ALA A 190 10.94 -26.40 -31.85
N ILE A 191 10.17 -25.41 -31.39
CA ILE A 191 9.14 -25.59 -30.34
C ILE A 191 7.91 -26.30 -30.91
N GLU A 192 7.49 -25.95 -32.12
CA GLU A 192 6.35 -26.62 -32.79
C GLU A 192 6.62 -28.10 -33.03
N ASP A 193 7.82 -28.43 -33.52
CA ASP A 193 8.24 -29.80 -33.77
C ASP A 193 8.27 -30.60 -32.46
N ALA A 194 8.80 -30.01 -31.39
CA ALA A 194 8.79 -30.59 -30.05
C ALA A 194 7.37 -30.86 -29.53
N VAL A 195 6.48 -29.87 -29.63
CA VAL A 195 5.07 -30.00 -29.20
C VAL A 195 4.33 -31.06 -30.01
N SER A 196 4.52 -31.09 -31.34
CA SER A 196 3.85 -32.07 -32.22
C SER A 196 4.22 -33.52 -31.91
N ARG A 197 5.44 -33.77 -31.40
CA ARG A 197 5.89 -35.09 -30.95
C ARG A 197 5.21 -35.52 -29.65
N ILE A 198 4.97 -34.59 -28.73
CA ILE A 198 4.44 -34.87 -27.39
C ILE A 198 2.91 -34.87 -27.36
N GLU A 199 2.26 -34.05 -28.18
CA GLU A 199 0.79 -33.85 -28.18
C GLU A 199 0.00 -35.18 -28.29
N PRO A 200 0.36 -36.15 -29.14
CA PRO A 200 -0.40 -37.40 -29.26
C PRO A 200 -0.42 -38.22 -27.95
N ALA A 201 0.72 -38.31 -27.27
CA ALA A 201 0.85 -39.04 -26.00
C ALA A 201 0.11 -38.32 -24.87
N VAL A 202 0.15 -36.98 -24.86
CA VAL A 202 -0.59 -36.16 -23.90
C VAL A 202 -2.10 -36.28 -24.13
N ARG A 203 -2.56 -36.23 -25.38
CA ARG A 203 -3.98 -36.30 -25.73
C ARG A 203 -4.62 -37.64 -25.36
N SER A 204 -3.92 -38.76 -25.61
CA SER A 204 -4.46 -40.09 -25.29
C SER A 204 -4.68 -40.26 -23.78
N LYS A 205 -3.81 -39.67 -22.95
CA LYS A 205 -3.85 -39.80 -21.50
C LYS A 205 -4.65 -38.71 -20.78
N SER A 206 -4.72 -37.48 -21.30
CA SER A 206 -5.48 -36.39 -20.66
C SER A 206 -7.00 -36.54 -20.83
N GLY A 207 -7.46 -37.43 -21.72
CA GLY A 207 -8.88 -37.68 -21.98
C GLY A 207 -9.62 -36.45 -22.51
N GLY A 208 -8.90 -35.45 -23.04
CA GLY A 208 -9.48 -34.20 -23.54
C GLY A 208 -9.96 -33.23 -22.45
N ARG A 209 -9.64 -33.47 -21.17
CA ARG A 209 -10.01 -32.58 -20.05
C ARG A 209 -9.27 -31.23 -20.06
N LEU A 210 -8.10 -31.20 -20.68
CA LEU A 210 -7.28 -30.00 -20.89
C LEU A 210 -6.85 -29.96 -22.36
N ASP A 211 -6.58 -28.77 -22.87
CA ASP A 211 -6.03 -28.62 -24.21
C ASP A 211 -4.66 -29.32 -24.31
N SER A 212 -4.56 -30.30 -25.22
CA SER A 212 -3.39 -31.16 -25.34
C SER A 212 -2.13 -30.38 -25.73
N ARG A 213 -2.28 -29.35 -26.57
CA ARG A 213 -1.16 -28.55 -27.05
C ARG A 213 -0.61 -27.67 -25.95
N TRP A 214 -1.48 -26.97 -25.21
CA TRP A 214 -1.07 -26.15 -24.08
C TRP A 214 -0.37 -27.00 -23.00
N LEU A 215 -0.92 -28.17 -22.69
CA LEU A 215 -0.34 -29.08 -21.71
C LEU A 215 1.05 -29.56 -22.14
N SER A 216 1.24 -29.91 -23.42
CA SER A 216 2.57 -30.25 -23.97
C SER A 216 3.57 -29.10 -23.84
N LEU A 217 3.17 -27.87 -24.15
CA LEU A 217 4.03 -26.68 -24.02
C LEU A 217 4.45 -26.47 -22.55
N LYS A 218 3.54 -26.65 -21.60
CA LYS A 218 3.80 -26.45 -20.17
C LYS A 218 4.63 -27.55 -19.52
N LEU A 219 4.49 -28.80 -19.97
CA LEU A 219 5.35 -29.90 -19.52
C LEU A 219 6.81 -29.72 -19.97
N LEU A 220 7.04 -29.04 -21.10
CA LEU A 220 8.40 -28.67 -21.55
C LEU A 220 9.02 -27.53 -20.71
N ASP A 221 8.19 -26.66 -20.13
CA ASP A 221 8.59 -25.44 -19.41
C ASP A 221 9.22 -25.68 -18.02
N GLN A 222 9.06 -26.91 -17.49
CA GLN A 222 9.59 -27.38 -16.21
C GLN A 222 9.16 -26.54 -14.98
N ASP A 223 7.97 -25.96 -14.97
CA ASP A 223 7.41 -25.31 -13.78
C ASP A 223 7.01 -26.37 -12.73
N PRO A 224 7.71 -26.49 -11.58
CA PRO A 224 7.42 -27.52 -10.58
C PRO A 224 6.06 -27.32 -9.91
N ALA A 225 5.62 -26.06 -9.75
CA ALA A 225 4.34 -25.74 -9.12
C ALA A 225 3.18 -26.19 -10.02
N LEU A 226 3.25 -25.85 -11.32
CA LEU A 226 2.25 -26.27 -12.30
C LEU A 226 2.24 -27.79 -12.50
N THR A 227 3.40 -28.42 -12.55
CA THR A 227 3.52 -29.88 -12.68
C THR A 227 2.80 -30.58 -11.53
N ARG A 228 2.97 -30.10 -10.29
CA ARG A 228 2.25 -30.66 -9.12
C ARG A 228 0.73 -30.52 -9.25
N GLU A 229 0.24 -29.36 -9.66
CA GLU A 229 -1.21 -29.10 -9.82
C GLU A 229 -1.82 -29.96 -10.94
N ILE A 230 -1.10 -30.15 -12.06
CA ILE A 230 -1.50 -31.07 -13.13
C ILE A 230 -1.64 -32.50 -12.58
N GLY A 231 -0.72 -32.94 -11.72
CA GLY A 231 -0.74 -34.28 -11.13
C GLY A 231 -1.93 -34.47 -10.18
N VAL A 232 -2.31 -33.42 -9.44
CA VAL A 232 -3.52 -33.46 -8.61
C VAL A 232 -4.79 -33.55 -9.46
N TYR A 233 -4.85 -32.84 -10.59
CA TYR A 233 -6.05 -32.77 -11.42
C TYR A 233 -6.24 -33.97 -12.35
N LEU A 234 -5.17 -34.43 -13.01
CA LEU A 234 -5.19 -35.57 -13.95
C LEU A 234 -4.82 -36.91 -13.29
N GLY A 235 -4.30 -36.90 -12.07
CA GLY A 235 -3.77 -38.07 -11.35
C GLY A 235 -2.24 -38.16 -11.42
N GLU A 236 -1.58 -38.64 -10.37
CA GLU A 236 -0.11 -38.78 -10.34
C GLU A 236 0.39 -39.79 -11.39
N ASP A 237 -0.43 -40.78 -11.75
CA ASP A 237 -0.15 -41.75 -12.81
C ASP A 237 0.07 -41.10 -14.19
N PHE A 238 -0.50 -39.92 -14.43
CA PHE A 238 -0.29 -39.16 -15.67
C PHE A 238 1.15 -38.64 -15.76
N ILE A 239 1.68 -38.11 -14.65
CA ILE A 239 3.00 -37.46 -14.62
C ILE A 239 4.13 -38.48 -14.49
N MET A 240 3.90 -39.56 -13.73
CA MET A 240 4.88 -40.61 -13.49
C MET A 240 4.92 -41.68 -14.59
N ASP A 241 4.19 -41.47 -15.68
CA ASP A 241 4.17 -42.41 -16.79
C ASP A 241 5.55 -42.55 -17.46
N PRO A 242 6.14 -43.75 -17.48
CA PRO A 242 7.46 -43.97 -18.05
C PRO A 242 7.56 -43.58 -19.54
N GLN A 243 6.48 -43.79 -20.32
CA GLN A 243 6.46 -43.44 -21.74
C GLN A 243 6.50 -41.93 -21.96
N LEU A 244 5.66 -41.18 -21.24
CA LEU A 244 5.67 -39.72 -21.29
C LEU A 244 6.98 -39.12 -20.76
N CYS A 245 7.53 -39.65 -19.65
CA CYS A 245 8.80 -39.19 -19.11
C CYS A 245 9.96 -39.39 -20.09
N ASN A 246 10.04 -40.56 -20.73
CA ASN A 246 11.07 -40.86 -21.73
C ASN A 246 10.95 -39.94 -22.94
N LEU A 247 9.73 -39.76 -23.46
CA LEU A 247 9.48 -38.88 -24.61
C LEU A 247 9.81 -37.40 -24.30
N LEU A 248 9.44 -36.92 -23.11
CA LEU A 248 9.82 -35.59 -22.64
C LEU A 248 11.35 -35.45 -22.52
N GLY A 249 12.04 -36.50 -22.03
CA GLY A 249 13.49 -36.56 -21.97
C GLY A 249 14.15 -36.42 -23.34
N GLU A 250 13.74 -37.25 -24.31
CA GLU A 250 14.28 -37.23 -25.69
C GLU A 250 14.07 -35.89 -26.39
N VAL A 251 12.88 -35.30 -26.25
CA VAL A 251 12.57 -34.00 -26.85
C VAL A 251 13.38 -32.89 -26.20
N ARG A 252 13.58 -32.95 -24.87
CA ARG A 252 14.43 -32.00 -24.15
C ARG A 252 15.89 -32.09 -24.57
N GLU A 253 16.43 -33.30 -24.75
CA GLU A 253 17.79 -33.49 -25.26
C GLU A 253 17.93 -32.94 -26.68
N THR A 254 16.91 -33.14 -27.53
CA THR A 254 16.89 -32.59 -28.89
C THR A 254 16.92 -31.05 -28.87
N LEU A 255 16.12 -30.42 -28.00
CA LEU A 255 16.11 -28.96 -27.82
C LEU A 255 17.44 -28.44 -27.26
N ALA A 256 18.02 -29.14 -26.29
CA ALA A 256 19.32 -28.82 -25.72
C ALA A 256 20.44 -28.92 -26.78
N GLY A 257 20.40 -29.94 -27.66
CA GLY A 257 21.30 -30.09 -28.80
C GLY A 257 21.21 -28.96 -29.82
N GLN A 258 20.07 -28.26 -29.89
CA GLN A 258 19.87 -27.05 -30.70
C GLN A 258 20.23 -25.75 -29.94
N GLY A 259 20.78 -25.84 -28.72
CA GLY A 259 21.14 -24.68 -27.90
C GLY A 259 19.94 -23.95 -27.28
N ILE A 260 18.79 -24.62 -27.15
CA ILE A 260 17.58 -24.09 -26.52
C ILE A 260 17.51 -24.62 -25.09
N THR A 261 17.90 -23.77 -24.13
CA THR A 261 17.72 -24.04 -22.71
C THR A 261 16.28 -23.74 -22.27
N PRO A 262 15.84 -24.22 -21.08
CA PRO A 262 14.49 -23.93 -20.57
C PRO A 262 14.18 -22.43 -20.49
N ASP A 263 15.12 -21.61 -19.99
CA ASP A 263 14.93 -20.15 -19.91
C ASP A 263 14.83 -19.51 -21.31
N ARG A 264 15.65 -19.96 -22.26
CA ARG A 264 15.59 -19.48 -23.64
C ARG A 264 14.28 -19.90 -24.33
N MET A 265 13.75 -21.07 -24.01
CA MET A 265 12.45 -21.52 -24.49
C MET A 265 11.34 -20.59 -23.98
N LYS A 266 11.33 -20.25 -22.68
CA LYS A 266 10.39 -19.28 -22.11
C LYS A 266 10.42 -17.95 -22.86
N ASP A 267 11.61 -17.41 -23.06
CA ASP A 267 11.80 -16.15 -23.80
C ASP A 267 11.25 -16.24 -25.23
N MET A 268 11.44 -17.37 -25.91
CA MET A 268 10.93 -17.61 -27.27
C MET A 268 9.40 -17.70 -27.32
N VAL A 269 8.77 -18.37 -26.33
CA VAL A 269 7.31 -18.44 -26.21
C VAL A 269 6.72 -17.06 -25.94
N VAL A 270 7.29 -16.33 -24.97
CA VAL A 270 6.87 -14.95 -24.66
C VAL A 270 7.02 -14.05 -25.88
N SER A 271 8.15 -14.13 -26.58
CA SER A 271 8.37 -13.36 -27.81
C SER A 271 7.35 -13.69 -28.91
N GLY A 272 6.95 -14.96 -29.03
CA GLY A 272 5.89 -15.38 -29.95
C GLY A 272 4.53 -14.77 -29.62
N LEU A 273 4.16 -14.76 -28.33
CA LEU A 273 2.91 -14.13 -27.85
C LEU A 273 2.90 -12.62 -28.07
N VAL A 274 4.01 -11.94 -27.79
CA VAL A 274 4.15 -10.49 -28.02
C VAL A 274 4.02 -10.17 -29.50
N ARG A 275 4.73 -10.89 -30.37
CA ARG A 275 4.65 -10.70 -31.83
C ARG A 275 3.24 -10.93 -32.36
N ALA A 276 2.55 -11.98 -31.90
CA ALA A 276 1.16 -12.24 -32.29
C ALA A 276 0.23 -11.09 -31.84
N SER A 277 0.46 -10.53 -30.66
CA SER A 277 -0.29 -9.39 -30.14
C SER A 277 -0.04 -8.12 -30.97
N GLU A 278 1.21 -7.85 -31.35
CA GLU A 278 1.60 -6.74 -32.23
C GLU A 278 0.93 -6.86 -33.62
N GLU A 279 0.98 -8.04 -34.24
CA GLU A 279 0.38 -8.31 -35.55
C GLU A 279 -1.16 -8.17 -35.52
N LEU A 280 -1.81 -8.56 -34.42
CA LEU A 280 -3.24 -8.34 -34.21
C LEU A 280 -3.57 -6.86 -34.06
N CYS A 281 -2.83 -6.14 -33.21
CA CYS A 281 -3.07 -4.73 -32.94
C CYS A 281 -2.82 -3.85 -34.15
N ARG A 282 -1.73 -4.10 -34.90
CA ARG A 282 -1.42 -3.35 -36.12
C ARG A 282 -2.58 -3.32 -37.12
N ASP A 283 -3.32 -4.42 -37.19
CA ASP A 283 -4.39 -4.58 -38.18
C ASP A 283 -5.78 -4.17 -37.64
N THR A 284 -5.92 -3.96 -36.32
CA THR A 284 -7.22 -3.72 -35.66
C THR A 284 -7.30 -2.38 -34.92
N VAL A 285 -6.16 -1.74 -34.64
CA VAL A 285 -6.09 -0.48 -33.89
C VAL A 285 -5.52 0.61 -34.79
N THR A 286 -6.22 1.75 -34.85
CA THR A 286 -5.76 2.95 -35.56
C THR A 286 -5.61 4.11 -34.60
N TYR A 287 -4.50 4.84 -34.70
CA TYR A 287 -4.17 5.98 -33.86
C TYR A 287 -4.28 7.27 -34.69
N GLU A 288 -5.21 8.17 -34.34
CA GLU A 288 -5.42 9.45 -35.04
C GLU A 288 -4.34 10.49 -34.75
N LYS A 289 -3.64 10.38 -33.60
CA LYS A 289 -2.54 11.28 -33.20
C LYS A 289 -1.37 10.47 -32.63
N SER A 290 -0.23 10.48 -33.31
CA SER A 290 1.01 9.84 -32.80
C SER A 290 1.67 10.59 -31.64
N THR A 291 1.28 11.85 -31.40
CA THR A 291 1.89 12.79 -30.42
C THR A 291 1.11 12.94 -29.10
N TYR A 292 0.07 12.14 -28.86
CA TYR A 292 -0.79 12.29 -27.66
C TYR A 292 -0.01 12.14 -26.33
N ASN A 293 1.05 11.35 -26.31
CA ASN A 293 1.89 11.10 -25.13
C ASN A 293 3.02 12.13 -24.94
N ASP A 294 3.11 13.19 -25.76
CA ASP A 294 4.30 14.07 -25.75
C ASP A 294 4.36 14.98 -24.53
N ALA A 295 3.21 15.47 -24.04
CA ALA A 295 3.14 16.23 -22.79
C ALA A 295 3.50 15.37 -21.58
N ASP A 296 2.96 14.14 -21.51
CA ASP A 296 3.26 13.16 -20.47
C ASP A 296 4.74 12.77 -20.50
N ARG A 297 5.31 12.53 -21.69
CA ARG A 297 6.75 12.25 -21.87
C ARG A 297 7.64 13.43 -21.50
N ALA A 298 7.21 14.67 -21.77
CA ALA A 298 7.95 15.87 -21.36
C ALA A 298 7.93 16.04 -19.83
N ALA A 299 6.76 15.86 -19.21
CA ALA A 299 6.63 15.89 -17.76
C ALA A 299 7.45 14.77 -17.10
N ASP A 300 7.33 13.53 -17.57
CA ASP A 300 8.09 12.40 -17.04
C ASP A 300 9.59 12.60 -17.24
N ARG A 301 10.06 13.20 -18.34
CA ARG A 301 11.49 13.52 -18.53
C ARG A 301 12.04 14.45 -17.44
N ILE A 302 11.24 15.40 -16.97
CA ILE A 302 11.62 16.32 -15.89
C ILE A 302 11.52 15.61 -14.54
N LEU A 303 10.36 15.02 -14.25
CA LEU A 303 10.00 14.44 -12.95
C LEU A 303 10.79 13.17 -12.61
N THR A 304 11.23 12.42 -13.62
CA THR A 304 12.03 11.18 -13.45
C THR A 304 13.51 11.38 -13.71
N SER A 305 13.94 12.61 -14.01
CA SER A 305 15.36 12.91 -14.21
C SER A 305 16.15 12.67 -12.93
N ARG A 306 17.38 12.15 -13.07
CA ARG A 306 18.25 11.88 -11.90
C ARG A 306 18.59 13.13 -11.09
N TRP A 307 18.63 14.30 -11.73
CA TRP A 307 19.03 15.55 -11.10
C TRP A 307 17.86 16.42 -10.67
N ALA A 308 16.79 16.54 -11.48
CA ALA A 308 15.62 17.34 -11.11
C ALA A 308 14.55 16.53 -10.35
N GLY A 309 14.52 15.20 -10.48
CA GLY A 309 13.52 14.34 -9.83
C GLY A 309 13.53 14.42 -8.30
N TYR A 310 14.70 14.35 -7.65
CA TYR A 310 14.80 14.44 -6.19
C TYR A 310 14.48 15.85 -5.65
N PRO A 311 15.02 16.96 -6.21
CA PRO A 311 14.64 18.31 -5.78
C PRO A 311 13.15 18.61 -5.97
N ILE A 312 12.55 18.22 -7.10
CA ILE A 312 11.12 18.45 -7.34
C ILE A 312 10.27 17.66 -6.35
N MET A 313 10.64 16.42 -6.05
CA MET A 313 9.99 15.60 -5.04
C MET A 313 10.04 16.24 -3.65
N LEU A 314 11.22 16.71 -3.23
CA LEU A 314 11.39 17.40 -1.96
C LEU A 314 10.62 18.72 -1.91
N ALA A 315 10.65 19.50 -2.99
CA ALA A 315 9.92 20.77 -3.09
C ALA A 315 8.40 20.56 -3.03
N LEU A 316 7.87 19.54 -3.71
CA LEU A 316 6.45 19.21 -3.66
C LEU A 316 6.03 18.74 -2.26
N LEU A 317 6.85 17.88 -1.63
CA LEU A 317 6.59 17.42 -0.27
C LEU A 317 6.64 18.59 0.73
N ALA A 318 7.61 19.51 0.58
CA ALA A 318 7.71 20.73 1.37
C ALA A 318 6.49 21.64 1.17
N LEU A 319 5.99 21.79 -0.06
CA LEU A 319 4.76 22.54 -0.35
C LEU A 319 3.55 21.92 0.35
N ILE A 320 3.42 20.59 0.32
CA ILE A 320 2.34 19.88 1.03
C ILE A 320 2.45 20.10 2.53
N PHE A 321 3.64 19.99 3.12
CA PHE A 321 3.81 20.24 4.55
C PHE A 321 3.52 21.67 4.92
N TRP A 322 4.00 22.63 4.13
CA TRP A 322 3.73 24.04 4.38
C TRP A 322 2.23 24.33 4.36
N LEU A 323 1.51 23.81 3.37
CA LEU A 323 0.06 23.94 3.27
C LEU A 323 -0.66 23.22 4.42
N THR A 324 -0.19 22.03 4.79
CA THR A 324 -0.75 21.22 5.87
C THR A 324 -0.57 21.91 7.23
N LEU A 325 0.64 22.34 7.58
CA LEU A 325 0.94 22.95 8.87
C LEU A 325 0.31 24.33 9.00
N THR A 326 0.52 25.21 8.01
CA THR A 326 -0.04 26.57 8.04
C THR A 326 -1.56 26.53 7.95
N GLY A 327 -2.10 25.68 7.06
CA GLY A 327 -3.54 25.52 6.86
C GLY A 327 -4.23 24.83 8.02
N ALA A 328 -3.56 23.98 8.80
CA ALA A 328 -4.13 23.29 9.96
C ALA A 328 -4.20 24.17 11.22
N ASN A 329 -3.35 25.18 11.35
CA ASN A 329 -3.31 26.03 12.56
C ASN A 329 -4.65 26.70 12.84
N TYR A 330 -5.29 27.29 11.81
CA TYR A 330 -6.59 27.96 11.96
C TYR A 330 -7.73 27.01 12.40
N PRO A 331 -8.03 25.90 11.68
CA PRO A 331 -9.05 24.96 12.11
C PRO A 331 -8.73 24.27 13.44
N SER A 332 -7.46 24.03 13.76
CA SER A 332 -7.03 23.51 15.06
C SER A 332 -7.45 24.44 16.20
N GLN A 333 -7.20 25.74 16.06
CA GLN A 333 -7.63 26.74 17.06
C GLN A 333 -9.15 26.80 17.21
N VAL A 334 -9.90 26.75 16.11
CA VAL A 334 -11.37 26.75 16.15
C VAL A 334 -11.91 25.52 16.89
N ILE A 335 -11.38 24.33 16.60
CA ILE A 335 -11.78 23.09 17.26
C ILE A 335 -11.38 23.11 18.74
N SER A 336 -10.16 23.54 19.03
CA SER A 336 -9.64 23.69 20.40
C SER A 336 -10.55 24.59 21.23
N ASN A 337 -10.85 25.81 20.75
CA ASN A 337 -11.73 26.74 21.43
C ASN A 337 -13.13 26.17 21.67
N ALA A 338 -13.71 25.46 20.69
CA ALA A 338 -15.02 24.85 20.83
C ALA A 338 -15.03 23.70 21.85
N LEU A 339 -14.02 22.83 21.82
CA LEU A 339 -13.91 21.68 22.72
C LEU A 339 -13.58 22.11 24.16
N PHE A 340 -12.72 23.10 24.36
CA PHE A 340 -12.41 23.64 25.69
C PHE A 340 -13.57 24.48 26.24
N TRP A 341 -14.31 25.22 25.40
CA TRP A 341 -15.56 25.85 25.83
C TRP A 341 -16.58 24.82 26.35
N PHE A 342 -16.68 23.67 25.69
CA PHE A 342 -17.53 22.57 26.16
C PHE A 342 -17.00 21.95 27.47
N GLN A 343 -15.67 21.89 27.66
CA GLN A 343 -15.06 21.46 28.92
C GLN A 343 -15.49 22.35 30.09
N ASP A 344 -15.51 23.67 29.88
CA ASP A 344 -15.88 24.64 30.91
C ASP A 344 -17.36 24.46 31.30
N ARG A 345 -18.23 24.25 30.30
CA ARG A 345 -19.65 23.93 30.55
C ARG A 345 -19.82 22.61 31.30
N LEU A 346 -19.08 21.56 30.93
CA LEU A 346 -19.08 20.29 31.68
C LEU A 346 -18.65 20.50 33.13
N THR A 347 -17.65 21.35 33.37
CA THR A 347 -17.18 21.71 34.71
C THR A 347 -18.28 22.39 35.52
N GLU A 348 -18.96 23.39 34.95
CA GLU A 348 -20.12 24.05 35.57
C GLU A 348 -21.22 23.05 35.96
N TYR A 349 -21.55 22.08 35.08
CA TYR A 349 -22.55 21.05 35.38
C TYR A 349 -22.11 20.11 36.52
N PHE A 350 -20.86 19.66 36.54
CA PHE A 350 -20.36 18.78 37.61
C PHE A 350 -20.40 19.48 38.98
N HIS A 351 -20.03 20.76 39.04
CA HIS A 351 -20.15 21.54 40.27
C HIS A 351 -21.61 21.78 40.67
N PHE A 352 -22.52 22.02 39.70
CA PHE A 352 -23.95 22.16 39.97
C PHE A 352 -24.57 20.91 40.60
N PHE A 353 -24.18 19.72 40.14
CA PHE A 353 -24.64 18.44 40.71
C PHE A 353 -23.92 18.04 42.02
N GLY A 354 -22.99 18.86 42.52
CA GLY A 354 -22.21 18.55 43.73
C GLY A 354 -21.31 17.32 43.58
N ALA A 355 -20.83 17.04 42.37
CA ALA A 355 -19.97 15.90 42.12
C ALA A 355 -18.62 16.05 42.87
N PRO A 356 -18.03 14.96 43.39
CA PRO A 356 -16.73 15.01 44.04
C PRO A 356 -15.61 15.52 43.11
N GLU A 357 -14.70 16.36 43.64
CA GLU A 357 -13.58 16.93 42.89
C GLU A 357 -12.68 15.88 42.22
N TRP A 358 -12.49 14.72 42.85
CA TRP A 358 -11.69 13.63 42.25
C TRP A 358 -12.36 13.03 41.00
N LEU A 359 -13.70 13.01 40.95
CA LEU A 359 -14.47 12.47 39.83
C LEU A 359 -14.47 13.46 38.66
N HIS A 360 -14.67 14.75 38.96
CA HIS A 360 -14.53 15.83 37.99
C HIS A 360 -13.11 15.88 37.42
N GLY A 361 -12.09 15.89 38.29
CA GLY A 361 -10.70 15.93 37.87
C GLY A 361 -10.33 14.76 36.96
N MET A 362 -10.70 13.53 37.34
CA MET A 362 -10.40 12.34 36.55
C MET A 362 -11.08 12.34 35.17
N LEU A 363 -12.39 12.63 35.12
CA LEU A 363 -13.18 12.53 33.88
C LEU A 363 -13.05 13.76 32.98
N VAL A 364 -13.10 14.96 33.55
CA VAL A 364 -13.08 16.21 32.79
C VAL A 364 -11.65 16.68 32.56
N LEU A 365 -10.86 16.86 33.62
CA LEU A 365 -9.49 17.38 33.52
C LEU A 365 -8.46 16.33 33.07
N GLY A 366 -8.78 15.04 33.22
CA GLY A 366 -8.01 13.90 32.73
C GLY A 366 -8.50 13.43 31.36
N VAL A 367 -9.56 12.60 31.35
CA VAL A 367 -10.04 11.92 30.13
C VAL A 367 -10.44 12.90 29.02
N TYR A 368 -11.37 13.82 29.31
CA TYR A 368 -11.89 14.74 28.30
C TYR A 368 -10.82 15.70 27.80
N ARG A 369 -10.06 16.33 28.71
CA ARG A 369 -9.01 17.30 28.38
C ARG A 369 -7.96 16.71 27.43
N VAL A 370 -7.47 15.50 27.72
CA VAL A 370 -6.50 14.81 26.85
C VAL A 370 -7.11 14.46 25.50
N LEU A 371 -8.36 14.00 25.47
CA LEU A 371 -9.06 13.68 24.23
C LEU A 371 -9.28 14.94 23.38
N ALA A 372 -9.71 16.05 23.99
CA ALA A 372 -9.91 17.33 23.33
C ALA A 372 -8.61 17.86 22.72
N TRP A 373 -7.50 17.75 23.46
CA TRP A 373 -6.17 18.10 22.95
C TRP A 373 -5.77 17.27 21.72
N VAL A 374 -5.82 15.94 21.84
CA VAL A 374 -5.46 15.02 20.75
C VAL A 374 -6.31 15.28 19.52
N VAL A 375 -7.63 15.44 19.68
CA VAL A 375 -8.54 15.72 18.57
C VAL A 375 -8.21 17.06 17.92
N SER A 376 -7.96 18.11 18.70
CA SER A 376 -7.70 19.45 18.17
C SER A 376 -6.41 19.51 17.37
N VAL A 377 -5.33 18.89 17.88
CA VAL A 377 -4.00 18.96 17.28
C VAL A 377 -3.86 17.98 16.10
N MET A 378 -4.43 16.78 16.17
CA MET A 378 -4.20 15.72 15.19
C MET A 378 -5.17 15.77 13.99
N LEU A 379 -6.44 16.13 14.20
CA LEU A 379 -7.47 16.03 13.17
C LEU A 379 -7.24 16.98 11.97
N PRO A 380 -6.99 18.29 12.15
CA PRO A 380 -6.89 19.21 11.02
C PRO A 380 -5.71 18.94 10.08
N PRO A 381 -4.47 18.71 10.55
CA PRO A 381 -3.35 18.36 9.68
C PRO A 381 -3.65 17.09 8.86
N MET A 382 -4.24 16.07 9.47
CA MET A 382 -4.57 14.83 8.76
C MET A 382 -5.69 15.02 7.73
N ALA A 383 -6.70 15.84 8.07
CA ALA A 383 -7.81 16.19 7.17
C ALA A 383 -7.35 17.00 5.95
N ILE A 384 -6.22 17.70 6.01
CA ILE A 384 -5.62 18.41 4.86
C ILE A 384 -4.64 17.51 4.12
N PHE A 385 -3.75 16.83 4.85
CA PHE A 385 -2.67 16.02 4.29
C PHE A 385 -3.19 14.86 3.44
N PHE A 386 -4.16 14.08 3.94
CA PHE A 386 -4.60 12.89 3.21
C PHE A 386 -5.36 13.20 1.92
N PRO A 387 -6.25 14.22 1.84
CA PRO A 387 -6.81 14.62 0.56
C PRO A 387 -5.74 15.09 -0.44
N LEU A 388 -4.79 15.93 -0.03
CA LEU A 388 -3.70 16.37 -0.91
C LEU A 388 -2.86 15.20 -1.43
N PHE A 389 -2.51 14.27 -0.55
CA PHE A 389 -1.77 13.07 -0.93
C PHE A 389 -2.57 12.19 -1.89
N THR A 390 -3.88 12.01 -1.64
CA THR A 390 -4.77 11.23 -2.51
C THR A 390 -4.94 11.90 -3.88
N LEU A 391 -4.93 13.24 -3.94
CA LEU A 391 -4.93 13.97 -5.22
C LEU A 391 -3.65 13.72 -6.02
N LEU A 392 -2.48 13.66 -5.36
CA LEU A 392 -1.22 13.30 -6.03
C LEU A 392 -1.19 11.85 -6.49
N GLU A 393 -1.80 10.95 -5.71
CA GLU A 393 -2.00 9.54 -6.07
C GLU A 393 -2.85 9.42 -7.35
N ASP A 394 -4.02 10.05 -7.37
CA ASP A 394 -4.94 10.06 -8.51
C ASP A 394 -4.36 10.77 -9.74
N ALA A 395 -3.54 11.80 -9.54
CA ALA A 395 -2.83 12.48 -10.61
C ALA A 395 -1.75 11.60 -11.27
N GLY A 396 -1.31 10.53 -10.59
CA GLY A 396 -0.27 9.62 -11.09
C GLY A 396 1.16 10.06 -10.74
N TYR A 397 1.35 11.04 -9.84
CA TYR A 397 2.68 11.51 -9.43
C TYR A 397 3.40 10.51 -8.51
N LEU A 398 2.68 9.87 -7.59
CA LEU A 398 3.26 8.94 -6.62
C LEU A 398 4.07 7.78 -7.26
N PRO A 399 3.59 7.10 -8.32
CA PRO A 399 4.40 6.12 -9.04
C PRO A 399 5.76 6.65 -9.52
N ARG A 400 5.87 7.93 -9.90
CA ARG A 400 7.16 8.54 -10.30
C ARG A 400 8.08 8.74 -9.10
N VAL A 401 7.53 9.09 -7.94
CA VAL A 401 8.28 9.15 -6.67
C VAL A 401 8.85 7.78 -6.31
N ALA A 402 8.03 6.73 -6.42
CA ALA A 402 8.47 5.35 -6.19
C ALA A 402 9.59 4.94 -7.16
N TYR A 403 9.49 5.34 -8.43
CA TYR A 403 10.54 5.11 -9.43
C TYR A 403 11.85 5.84 -9.08
N ASN A 404 11.79 7.12 -8.70
CA ASN A 404 12.99 7.90 -8.34
C ASN A 404 13.72 7.28 -7.14
N LEU A 405 12.99 6.75 -6.17
CA LEU A 405 13.53 6.13 -4.96
C LEU A 405 13.79 4.61 -5.11
N ASP A 406 13.48 4.00 -6.25
CA ASP A 406 13.69 2.56 -6.43
C ASP A 406 15.17 2.18 -6.35
N LYS A 407 16.07 2.96 -6.97
CA LYS A 407 17.51 2.72 -6.92
C LYS A 407 18.08 2.67 -5.49
N PRO A 408 17.83 3.65 -4.60
CA PRO A 408 18.30 3.57 -3.22
C PRO A 408 17.64 2.43 -2.42
N PHE A 409 16.35 2.16 -2.61
CA PHE A 409 15.69 1.03 -1.94
C PHE A 409 16.22 -0.34 -2.40
N LYS A 410 16.53 -0.50 -3.69
CA LYS A 410 17.15 -1.71 -4.23
C LYS A 410 18.54 -1.95 -3.63
N GLY A 411 19.30 -0.89 -3.36
CA GLY A 411 20.56 -0.95 -2.61
C GLY A 411 20.40 -1.50 -1.18
N CYS A 412 19.20 -1.40 -0.61
CA CYS A 412 18.83 -1.93 0.71
C CYS A 412 18.10 -3.29 0.63
N ARG A 413 18.03 -3.91 -0.55
CA ARG A 413 17.24 -5.13 -0.85
C ARG A 413 15.74 -4.97 -0.57
N ALA A 414 15.21 -3.79 -0.87
CA ALA A 414 13.80 -3.43 -0.76
C ALA A 414 13.27 -2.83 -2.08
N CYS A 415 11.98 -2.53 -2.14
CA CYS A 415 11.27 -2.05 -3.33
C CYS A 415 10.95 -0.54 -3.25
N GLY A 416 11.01 0.18 -4.38
CA GLY A 416 10.63 1.58 -4.48
C GLY A 416 9.22 1.93 -3.99
N LYS A 417 8.26 0.97 -3.98
CA LYS A 417 6.93 1.15 -3.37
C LYS A 417 6.98 1.52 -1.89
N GLN A 418 8.05 1.16 -1.18
CA GLN A 418 8.26 1.56 0.22
C GLN A 418 8.29 3.09 0.38
N ALA A 419 8.79 3.83 -0.62
CA ALA A 419 8.75 5.29 -0.63
C ALA A 419 7.34 5.85 -0.45
N LEU A 420 6.33 5.23 -1.06
CA LEU A 420 4.93 5.68 -0.98
C LEU A 420 4.38 5.56 0.44
N THR A 421 4.69 4.42 1.08
CA THR A 421 4.27 4.11 2.45
C THR A 421 4.94 5.04 3.46
N MET A 422 6.19 5.42 3.15
CA MET A 422 7.00 6.33 3.91
C MET A 422 6.47 7.77 3.79
N CYS A 423 6.11 8.20 2.57
CA CYS A 423 5.46 9.48 2.34
C CYS A 423 4.11 9.59 3.07
N MET A 424 3.33 8.51 3.10
CA MET A 424 2.06 8.46 3.84
C MET A 424 2.28 8.48 5.37
N GLY A 425 3.40 7.94 5.85
CA GLY A 425 3.82 7.96 7.26
C GLY A 425 4.00 9.37 7.83
N PHE A 426 4.48 10.33 7.01
CA PHE A 426 4.59 11.72 7.43
C PHE A 426 3.25 12.32 7.89
N GLY A 427 2.13 11.90 7.28
CA GLY A 427 0.81 12.26 7.76
C GLY A 427 0.49 11.53 9.07
N CYS A 428 0.54 10.20 9.03
CA CYS A 428 0.40 9.35 10.20
C CYS A 428 1.04 7.98 9.95
N ASN A 429 1.92 7.53 10.85
CA ASN A 429 2.58 6.24 10.73
C ASN A 429 1.57 5.07 10.65
N ALA A 430 0.44 5.14 11.37
CA ALA A 430 -0.63 4.14 11.27
C ALA A 430 -1.22 4.06 9.85
N ALA A 431 -1.42 5.21 9.19
CA ALA A 431 -1.87 5.25 7.80
C ALA A 431 -0.80 4.74 6.84
N GLY A 432 0.47 5.09 7.08
CA GLY A 432 1.63 4.57 6.34
C GLY A 432 1.73 3.04 6.36
N ILE A 433 1.49 2.42 7.53
CA ILE A 433 1.45 0.95 7.69
C ILE A 433 0.30 0.32 6.91
N ILE A 434 -0.89 0.93 6.92
CA ILE A 434 -2.00 0.47 6.07
C ILE A 434 -1.61 0.61 4.59
N GLY A 435 -0.88 1.67 4.22
CA GLY A 435 -0.33 1.86 2.88
C GLY A 435 0.67 0.78 2.44
N CYS A 436 1.32 0.06 3.37
CA CYS A 436 2.24 -1.04 3.05
C CYS A 436 1.57 -2.21 2.31
N ARG A 437 0.23 -2.23 2.25
CA ARG A 437 -0.55 -3.18 1.46
C ARG A 437 -0.32 -3.07 -0.06
N ILE A 438 0.27 -1.96 -0.54
CA ILE A 438 0.66 -1.78 -1.95
C ILE A 438 1.89 -2.63 -2.33
N ILE A 439 2.67 -3.08 -1.34
CA ILE A 439 3.88 -3.89 -1.54
C ILE A 439 3.49 -5.36 -1.64
N ASP A 440 3.79 -5.98 -2.79
CA ASP A 440 3.33 -7.34 -3.12
C ASP A 440 4.07 -8.41 -2.31
N SER A 441 5.39 -8.24 -2.15
CA SER A 441 6.23 -9.18 -1.41
C SER A 441 5.97 -9.09 0.10
N PRO A 442 5.55 -10.20 0.76
CA PRO A 442 5.29 -10.20 2.20
C PRO A 442 6.50 -9.77 3.05
N ARG A 443 7.71 -10.12 2.60
CA ARG A 443 8.98 -9.76 3.24
C ARG A 443 9.25 -8.26 3.14
N GLU A 444 9.17 -7.71 1.94
CA GLU A 444 9.42 -6.27 1.71
C GLU A 444 8.35 -5.42 2.39
N ARG A 445 7.11 -5.94 2.45
CA ARG A 445 6.04 -5.34 3.22
C ARG A 445 6.35 -5.29 4.71
N LEU A 446 6.86 -6.37 5.30
CA LEU A 446 7.29 -6.37 6.70
C LEU A 446 8.43 -5.37 6.94
N LEU A 447 9.40 -5.27 6.03
CA LEU A 447 10.46 -4.25 6.12
C LEU A 447 9.87 -2.84 6.14
N ALA A 448 8.92 -2.55 5.25
CA ALA A 448 8.25 -1.26 5.19
C ALA A 448 7.45 -0.96 6.46
N ILE A 449 6.74 -1.95 7.02
CA ILE A 449 5.97 -1.80 8.28
C ILE A 449 6.90 -1.49 9.45
N LEU A 450 8.00 -2.22 9.61
CA LEU A 450 8.94 -2.06 10.73
C LEU A 450 9.73 -0.75 10.66
N THR A 451 9.98 -0.23 9.46
CA THR A 451 10.82 0.95 9.27
C THR A 451 10.03 2.25 9.10
N ASN A 452 8.69 2.20 8.95
CA ASN A 452 7.85 3.38 8.78
C ASN A 452 7.99 4.40 9.93
N ASN A 453 8.18 3.95 11.17
CA ASN A 453 8.29 4.82 12.36
C ASN A 453 9.52 5.75 12.37
N PHE A 454 10.56 5.45 11.60
CA PHE A 454 11.73 6.35 11.49
C PHE A 454 11.40 7.66 10.77
N VAL A 455 10.23 7.74 10.14
CA VAL A 455 9.71 8.96 9.53
C VAL A 455 8.87 9.72 10.55
N PRO A 456 9.15 11.02 10.76
CA PRO A 456 8.38 11.82 11.70
C PRO A 456 6.96 12.02 11.17
N CYS A 457 5.96 11.62 11.95
CA CYS A 457 4.55 11.88 11.63
C CYS A 457 4.12 13.27 12.09
N ASN A 458 2.91 13.70 11.66
CA ASN A 458 2.35 15.02 11.99
C ASN A 458 2.44 15.41 13.48
N GLY A 459 2.22 14.46 14.39
CA GLY A 459 2.30 14.73 15.84
C GLY A 459 3.70 15.07 16.36
N ARG A 460 4.77 14.78 15.60
CA ARG A 460 6.15 15.07 15.99
C ARG A 460 6.64 16.44 15.49
N PHE A 461 6.05 16.98 14.42
CA PHE A 461 6.51 18.25 13.83
C PHE A 461 6.41 19.45 14.77
N PRO A 462 5.30 19.69 15.51
CA PRO A 462 5.20 20.84 16.41
C PRO A 462 6.30 20.85 17.47
N ALA A 463 6.58 19.71 18.09
CA ALA A 463 7.64 19.58 19.10
C ALA A 463 9.03 19.84 18.49
N LEU A 464 9.33 19.26 17.32
CA LEU A 464 10.60 19.48 16.63
C LEU A 464 10.79 20.94 16.22
N ILE A 465 9.75 21.58 15.66
CA ILE A 465 9.78 22.99 15.27
C ILE A 465 10.00 23.88 16.51
N ALA A 466 9.25 23.65 17.60
CA ALA A 466 9.38 24.43 18.83
C ALA A 466 10.80 24.36 19.40
N ILE A 467 11.37 23.15 19.54
CA ILE A 467 12.72 22.97 20.10
C ILE A 467 13.78 23.62 19.20
N LEU A 468 13.68 23.44 17.88
CA LEU A 468 14.60 24.07 16.92
C LEU A 468 14.56 25.59 17.01
N THR A 469 13.37 26.18 17.05
CA THR A 469 13.20 27.63 17.13
C THR A 469 13.75 28.19 18.45
N MET A 470 13.45 27.54 19.59
CA MET A 470 13.87 28.02 20.91
C MET A 470 15.39 27.93 21.14
N PHE A 471 16.02 26.82 20.76
CA PHE A 471 17.42 26.53 21.11
C PHE A 471 18.43 26.89 20.01
N PHE A 472 18.03 26.92 18.73
CA PHE A 472 18.98 27.06 17.61
C PHE A 472 18.73 28.28 16.71
N ALA A 473 17.48 28.70 16.51
CA ALA A 473 17.17 29.83 15.64
C ALA A 473 17.11 31.18 16.36
N GLY A 474 16.95 31.17 17.69
CA GLY A 474 16.80 32.36 18.51
C GLY A 474 15.36 32.91 18.50
N ALA A 475 14.90 33.43 19.63
CA ALA A 475 13.55 33.99 19.77
C ALA A 475 13.37 35.38 19.10
N ALA A 476 14.47 36.03 18.71
CA ALA A 476 14.46 37.31 18.02
C ALA A 476 14.21 37.09 16.52
N GLY A 477 12.94 37.13 16.12
CA GLY A 477 12.48 36.87 14.76
C GLY A 477 13.14 37.75 13.70
N GLY A 478 13.86 37.10 12.79
CA GLY A 478 14.30 37.66 11.51
C GLY A 478 14.13 36.63 10.39
N ALA A 479 14.06 37.06 9.14
CA ALA A 479 13.91 36.14 7.99
C ALA A 479 15.03 35.07 7.92
N PHE A 480 16.21 35.36 8.48
CA PHE A 480 17.30 34.39 8.58
C PHE A 480 17.01 33.27 9.60
N SER A 481 16.31 33.57 10.71
CA SER A 481 15.94 32.58 11.75
C SER A 481 14.91 31.56 11.27
N SER A 482 13.96 31.98 10.43
CA SER A 482 12.93 31.09 9.87
C SER A 482 13.54 30.15 8.81
N VAL A 483 14.44 30.64 7.97
CA VAL A 483 15.19 29.82 7.01
C VAL A 483 16.08 28.81 7.74
N LEU A 484 16.80 29.21 8.79
CA LEU A 484 17.62 28.30 9.59
C LEU A 484 16.79 27.20 10.25
N SER A 485 15.64 27.55 10.84
CA SER A 485 14.71 26.55 11.42
C SER A 485 14.22 25.54 10.37
N ALA A 486 13.88 26.01 9.17
CA ALA A 486 13.44 25.16 8.07
C ALA A 486 14.56 24.23 7.57
N LEU A 487 15.80 24.71 7.47
CA LEU A 487 16.96 23.92 7.10
C LEU A 487 17.27 22.84 8.14
N LEU A 488 17.25 23.19 9.43
CA LEU A 488 17.47 22.23 10.52
C LEU A 488 16.36 21.18 10.57
N LEU A 489 15.10 21.58 10.40
CA LEU A 489 13.98 20.63 10.32
C LEU A 489 14.16 19.66 9.12
N THR A 490 14.56 20.20 7.97
CA THR A 490 14.85 19.38 6.79
C THR A 490 15.98 18.39 7.06
N ALA A 491 17.03 18.80 7.76
CA ALA A 491 18.12 17.91 8.16
C ALA A 491 17.64 16.78 9.09
N VAL A 492 16.76 17.08 10.07
CA VAL A 492 16.14 16.08 10.95
C VAL A 492 15.28 15.08 10.16
N ILE A 493 14.49 15.56 9.20
CA ILE A 493 13.69 14.69 8.31
C ILE A 493 14.60 13.78 7.48
N VAL A 494 15.64 14.34 6.87
CA VAL A 494 16.61 13.57 6.07
C VAL A 494 17.34 12.54 6.92
N LEU A 495 17.65 12.85 8.18
CA LEU A 495 18.20 11.89 9.14
C LEU A 495 17.24 10.72 9.38
N GLY A 496 15.95 10.98 9.58
CA GLY A 496 14.93 9.93 9.75
C GLY A 496 14.80 9.04 8.52
N VAL A 497 14.81 9.63 7.32
CA VAL A 497 14.83 8.89 6.05
C VAL A 497 16.11 8.07 5.90
N GLY A 498 17.27 8.64 6.24
CA GLY A 498 18.57 7.94 6.24
C GLY A 498 18.57 6.73 7.18
N MET A 499 17.99 6.88 8.38
CA MET A 499 17.83 5.80 9.34
C MET A 499 16.86 4.72 8.84
N THR A 500 15.81 5.09 8.12
CA THR A 500 14.92 4.14 7.44
C THR A 500 15.72 3.24 6.49
N PHE A 501 16.60 3.81 5.67
CA PHE A 501 17.47 3.04 4.77
C PHE A 501 18.47 2.16 5.54
N ALA A 502 19.13 2.71 6.56
CA ALA A 502 20.10 1.97 7.38
C ALA A 502 19.47 0.73 8.04
N VAL A 503 18.30 0.90 8.67
CA VAL A 503 17.58 -0.19 9.33
C VAL A 503 16.99 -1.16 8.32
N THR A 504 16.47 -0.69 7.18
CA THR A 504 16.02 -1.57 6.08
C THR A 504 17.14 -2.50 5.61
N LYS A 505 18.35 -1.95 5.42
CA LYS A 505 19.54 -2.71 5.02
C LYS A 505 20.00 -3.70 6.11
N LEU A 506 19.97 -3.29 7.38
CA LEU A 506 20.29 -4.15 8.52
C LEU A 506 19.33 -5.35 8.59
N LEU A 507 18.01 -5.09 8.54
CA LEU A 507 16.97 -6.11 8.67
C LEU A 507 16.95 -7.06 7.47
N SER A 508 17.14 -6.54 6.25
CA SER A 508 17.16 -7.36 5.03
C SER A 508 18.40 -8.26 4.92
N GLY A 509 19.48 -7.90 5.62
CA GLY A 509 20.70 -8.72 5.74
C GLY A 509 20.64 -9.77 6.85
N THR A 510 19.90 -9.51 7.93
CA THR A 510 19.92 -10.32 9.16
C THR A 510 18.64 -11.17 9.33
N ILE A 511 17.53 -10.55 9.74
CA ILE A 511 16.29 -11.20 10.17
C ILE A 511 15.41 -11.62 8.99
N LEU A 512 15.38 -10.79 7.93
CA LEU A 512 14.51 -10.98 6.76
C LEU A 512 15.38 -11.21 5.53
N LYS A 513 15.99 -12.39 5.38
CA LYS A 513 16.83 -12.76 4.22
C LYS A 513 15.98 -13.15 3.00
N GLY A 514 16.46 -12.87 1.79
CA GLY A 514 15.81 -13.23 0.52
C GLY A 514 16.31 -12.42 -0.68
N THR A 515 15.96 -12.86 -1.89
CA THR A 515 16.19 -12.12 -3.13
C THR A 515 15.14 -10.99 -3.29
N PRO A 516 15.52 -9.83 -3.85
CA PRO A 516 14.56 -8.76 -4.15
C PRO A 516 13.60 -9.22 -5.25
N THR A 517 12.30 -8.93 -5.11
CA THR A 517 11.29 -9.26 -6.12
C THR A 517 11.52 -8.44 -7.40
N SER A 518 11.25 -9.02 -8.58
CA SER A 518 11.37 -8.28 -9.84
C SER A 518 10.34 -7.15 -9.85
N PHE A 519 10.82 -5.91 -9.81
CA PHE A 519 9.95 -4.74 -9.78
C PHE A 519 9.57 -4.31 -11.20
N THR A 520 8.37 -4.69 -11.64
CA THR A 520 7.72 -4.12 -12.83
C THR A 520 6.76 -3.02 -12.38
N LEU A 521 7.28 -1.80 -12.18
CA LEU A 521 6.42 -0.66 -11.88
C LEU A 521 5.80 -0.12 -13.16
N GLU A 522 4.52 -0.41 -13.38
CA GLU A 522 3.77 0.27 -14.41
C GLU A 522 3.57 1.74 -14.00
N LEU A 523 4.04 2.67 -14.84
CA LEU A 523 3.74 4.08 -14.68
C LEU A 523 2.34 4.33 -15.27
N PRO A 524 1.30 4.57 -14.45
CA PRO A 524 -0.04 4.84 -14.98
C PRO A 524 -0.03 6.17 -15.75
N PRO A 525 -0.91 6.35 -16.76
CA PRO A 525 -1.07 7.63 -17.44
C PRO A 525 -1.57 8.71 -16.47
N TYR A 526 -1.23 9.97 -16.73
CA TYR A 526 -1.74 11.09 -15.92
C TYR A 526 -3.27 11.17 -16.04
N ARG A 527 -3.96 11.27 -14.91
CA ARG A 527 -5.42 11.37 -14.85
C ARG A 527 -5.82 12.66 -14.16
N ARG A 528 -6.93 13.27 -14.58
CA ARG A 528 -7.51 14.41 -13.87
C ARG A 528 -8.19 13.91 -12.59
N PRO A 529 -7.78 14.36 -11.39
CA PRO A 529 -8.32 13.87 -10.13
C PRO A 529 -9.77 14.35 -9.92
N GLN A 530 -10.58 13.52 -9.25
CA GLN A 530 -11.98 13.85 -8.92
C GLN A 530 -12.07 14.58 -7.57
N ILE A 531 -11.64 15.84 -7.54
CA ILE A 531 -11.38 16.63 -6.31
C ILE A 531 -12.47 16.47 -5.23
N GLY A 532 -13.75 16.68 -5.57
CA GLY A 532 -14.84 16.62 -4.59
C GLY A 532 -15.05 15.23 -3.97
N LYS A 533 -14.98 14.16 -4.77
CA LYS A 533 -15.11 12.78 -4.27
C LYS A 533 -13.91 12.36 -3.44
N VAL A 534 -12.71 12.80 -3.84
CA VAL A 534 -11.46 12.50 -3.14
C VAL A 534 -11.45 13.11 -1.74
N ILE A 535 -11.85 14.37 -1.60
CA ILE A 535 -11.86 15.06 -0.29
C ILE A 535 -12.82 14.35 0.67
N VAL A 536 -14.08 14.15 0.28
CA VAL A 536 -15.09 13.49 1.12
C VAL A 536 -14.59 12.11 1.53
N ARG A 537 -14.21 11.30 0.55
CA ARG A 537 -13.79 9.93 0.80
C ARG A 537 -12.56 9.85 1.71
N SER A 538 -11.56 10.70 1.47
CA SER A 538 -10.31 10.67 2.24
C SER A 538 -10.52 11.09 3.69
N VAL A 539 -11.35 12.10 3.95
CA VAL A 539 -11.66 12.55 5.32
C VAL A 539 -12.44 11.47 6.09
N PHE A 540 -13.48 10.87 5.48
CA PHE A 540 -14.29 9.85 6.16
C PHE A 540 -13.57 8.50 6.29
N ASP A 541 -12.97 7.98 5.22
CA ASP A 541 -12.40 6.63 5.21
C ASP A 541 -11.02 6.58 5.89
N ARG A 542 -10.20 7.64 5.81
CA ARG A 542 -8.82 7.65 6.34
C ARG A 542 -8.68 8.46 7.62
N THR A 543 -9.21 9.69 7.67
CA THR A 543 -8.97 10.57 8.83
C THR A 543 -9.79 10.18 10.05
N LEU A 544 -11.12 10.08 9.92
CA LEU A 544 -12.00 9.80 11.06
C LEU A 544 -11.77 8.40 11.66
N PHE A 545 -11.51 7.40 10.81
CA PHE A 545 -11.24 6.05 11.29
C PHE A 545 -9.95 5.95 12.12
N VAL A 546 -8.89 6.66 11.71
CA VAL A 546 -7.65 6.71 12.48
C VAL A 546 -7.83 7.52 13.76
N LEU A 547 -8.57 8.63 13.70
CA LEU A 547 -8.89 9.43 14.88
C LEU A 547 -9.67 8.63 15.93
N GLY A 548 -10.66 7.82 15.51
CA GLY A 548 -11.42 6.97 16.43
C GLY A 548 -10.53 5.99 17.20
N ARG A 549 -9.50 5.42 16.55
CA ARG A 549 -8.53 4.54 17.23
C ARG A 549 -7.66 5.32 18.22
N ALA A 550 -7.23 6.53 17.86
CA ALA A 550 -6.45 7.38 18.75
C ALA A 550 -7.27 7.77 19.99
N ALA A 551 -8.53 8.18 19.80
CA ALA A 551 -9.43 8.57 20.89
C ALA A 551 -9.68 7.43 21.91
N VAL A 552 -9.88 6.20 21.44
CA VAL A 552 -10.11 5.02 22.29
C VAL A 552 -8.91 4.74 23.21
N VAL A 553 -7.68 5.06 22.78
CA VAL A 553 -6.47 4.86 23.60
C VAL A 553 -6.12 6.12 24.41
N ALA A 554 -6.37 7.32 23.88
CA ALA A 554 -6.08 8.58 24.55
C ALA A 554 -6.95 8.80 25.80
N ALA A 555 -8.23 8.42 25.75
CA ALA A 555 -9.16 8.57 26.87
C ALA A 555 -8.68 7.88 28.18
N PRO A 556 -8.41 6.55 28.20
CA PRO A 556 -7.91 5.88 29.41
C PRO A 556 -6.52 6.36 29.81
N ALA A 557 -5.68 6.78 28.86
CA ALA A 557 -4.39 7.35 29.19
C ALA A 557 -4.50 8.71 29.88
N GLY A 558 -5.46 9.56 29.49
CA GLY A 558 -5.74 10.81 30.19
C GLY A 558 -6.11 10.61 31.66
N MET A 559 -6.87 9.55 31.95
CA MET A 559 -7.14 9.13 33.33
C MET A 559 -5.86 8.74 34.08
N VAL A 560 -4.99 7.94 33.47
CA VAL A 560 -3.71 7.53 34.08
C VAL A 560 -2.79 8.73 34.33
N ILE A 561 -2.68 9.64 33.36
CA ILE A 561 -1.88 10.87 33.49
C ILE A 561 -2.40 11.72 34.65
N TRP A 562 -3.71 11.91 34.76
CA TRP A 562 -4.31 12.67 35.85
C TRP A 562 -4.05 12.01 37.22
N LEU A 563 -4.21 10.68 37.33
CA LEU A 563 -3.92 9.95 38.56
C LEU A 563 -2.45 10.10 38.96
N MET A 564 -1.53 9.98 38.00
CA MET A 564 -0.09 10.14 38.29
C MET A 564 0.26 11.55 38.72
N ALA A 565 -0.40 12.57 38.16
CA ALA A 565 -0.14 13.97 38.49
C ALA A 565 -0.72 14.39 39.85
N ASN A 566 -1.91 13.89 40.23
CA ASN A 566 -2.64 14.38 41.42
C ASN A 566 -2.52 13.47 42.65
N VAL A 567 -2.21 12.18 42.50
CA VAL A 567 -1.99 11.29 43.65
C VAL A 567 -0.60 11.55 44.21
N THR A 568 -0.54 11.99 45.47
CA THR A 568 0.71 12.28 46.17
C THR A 568 1.05 11.19 47.18
N VAL A 569 2.33 10.79 47.22
CA VAL A 569 2.89 9.86 48.21
C VAL A 569 4.06 10.56 48.87
N GLY A 570 3.99 10.78 50.18
CA GLY A 570 5.03 11.53 50.91
C GLY A 570 5.17 12.99 50.47
N GLY A 571 4.09 13.62 50.00
CA GLY A 571 4.08 15.03 49.56
C GLY A 571 4.58 15.27 48.13
N VAL A 572 5.00 14.23 47.42
CA VAL A 572 5.44 14.28 46.01
C VAL A 572 4.44 13.53 45.14
N SER A 573 4.15 14.04 43.94
CA SER A 573 3.25 13.35 43.00
C SER A 573 3.86 12.02 42.53
N LEU A 574 3.01 11.03 42.24
CA LEU A 574 3.43 9.74 41.70
C LEU A 574 4.24 9.91 40.40
N LEU A 575 3.85 10.88 39.57
CA LEU A 575 4.57 11.29 38.36
C LEU A 575 6.02 11.65 38.66
N ASN A 576 6.26 12.51 39.65
CA ASN A 576 7.60 12.94 39.99
C ASN A 576 8.41 11.84 40.69
N HIS A 577 7.75 10.95 41.44
CA HIS A 577 8.41 9.76 42.00
C HIS A 577 8.93 8.82 40.89
N CYS A 578 8.11 8.57 39.85
CA CYS A 578 8.54 7.82 38.67
C CYS A 578 9.62 8.57 37.86
N ALA A 579 9.53 9.89 37.73
CA ALA A 579 10.54 10.69 37.07
C ALA A 579 11.91 10.55 37.76
N LEU A 580 11.96 10.68 39.09
CA LEU A 580 13.19 10.51 39.87
C LEU A 580 13.77 9.10 39.77
N PHE A 581 12.92 8.07 39.70
CA PHE A 581 13.38 6.69 39.48
C PHE A 581 14.04 6.50 38.10
N LEU A 582 13.49 7.14 37.07
CA LEU A 582 14.01 7.06 35.69
C LEU A 582 15.18 8.01 35.43
N ASP A 583 15.37 9.03 36.26
CA ASP A 583 16.34 10.10 36.06
C ASP A 583 17.79 9.62 35.88
N PRO A 584 18.34 8.67 36.67
CA PRO A 584 19.71 8.19 36.46
C PRO A 584 19.91 7.60 35.05
N PHE A 585 18.93 6.82 34.57
CA PHE A 585 18.96 6.24 33.24
C PHE A 585 18.77 7.30 32.15
N ALA A 586 17.83 8.23 32.35
CA ALA A 586 17.57 9.31 31.40
C ALA A 586 18.79 10.22 31.20
N ARG A 587 19.52 10.54 32.28
CA ARG A 587 20.75 11.34 32.20
C ARG A 587 21.83 10.69 31.36
N PHE A 588 21.94 9.35 31.34
CA PHE A 588 22.87 8.66 30.43
C PHE A 588 22.56 8.89 28.95
N LEU A 589 21.30 9.15 28.61
CA LEU A 589 20.86 9.47 27.25
C LEU A 589 20.95 10.99 26.94
N GLY A 590 21.41 11.81 27.88
CA GLY A 590 21.35 13.27 27.79
C GLY A 590 19.93 13.83 27.94
N LEU A 591 19.02 13.04 28.50
CA LEU A 591 17.65 13.44 28.86
C LEU A 591 17.56 13.59 30.39
N ASP A 592 16.38 13.95 30.90
CA ASP A 592 16.06 13.89 32.33
C ASP A 592 14.90 12.93 32.60
N GLY A 593 14.69 12.61 33.87
CA GLY A 593 13.62 11.69 34.30
C GLY A 593 12.22 12.14 33.84
N VAL A 594 11.97 13.45 33.80
CA VAL A 594 10.69 14.05 33.38
C VAL A 594 10.45 13.83 31.89
N ILE A 595 11.43 14.07 31.03
CA ILE A 595 11.33 13.83 29.59
C ILE A 595 11.04 12.35 29.34
N LEU A 596 11.76 11.44 30.00
CA LEU A 596 11.58 10.01 29.74
C LEU A 596 10.19 9.51 30.18
N ILE A 597 9.71 9.91 31.36
CA ILE A 597 8.35 9.56 31.79
C ILE A 597 7.29 10.21 30.89
N ALA A 598 7.53 11.42 30.39
CA ALA A 598 6.63 12.08 29.45
C ALA A 598 6.52 11.35 28.12
N PHE A 599 7.61 10.77 27.59
CA PHE A 599 7.53 9.89 26.41
C PHE A 599 6.75 8.60 26.70
N ILE A 600 6.92 8.01 27.89
CA ILE A 600 6.18 6.80 28.31
C ILE A 600 4.68 7.09 28.42
N LEU A 601 4.30 8.18 29.07
CA LEU A 601 2.90 8.61 29.21
C LEU A 601 2.33 9.15 27.90
N GLY A 602 3.17 9.67 27.01
CA GLY A 602 2.85 10.06 25.64
C GLY A 602 2.74 8.88 24.65
N PHE A 603 2.90 7.63 25.10
CA PHE A 603 2.71 6.44 24.26
C PHE A 603 1.39 6.41 23.45
N PRO A 604 0.24 6.88 23.97
CA PRO A 604 -1.00 6.95 23.20
C PRO A 604 -0.90 7.87 21.98
N ALA A 605 -0.29 9.04 22.16
CA ALA A 605 -0.28 10.17 21.24
C ALA A 605 1.02 10.99 21.45
N ASN A 606 1.82 11.17 20.42
CA ASN A 606 3.15 11.77 20.59
C ASN A 606 3.09 13.30 20.79
N GLU A 607 1.98 13.92 20.40
CA GLU A 607 1.71 15.36 20.54
C GLU A 607 1.47 15.80 21.99
N ILE A 608 1.18 14.88 22.93
CA ILE A 608 1.02 15.22 24.36
C ILE A 608 2.34 15.18 25.14
N VAL A 609 3.45 14.77 24.54
CA VAL A 609 4.75 14.67 25.24
C VAL A 609 5.20 16.01 25.81
N ILE A 610 5.20 17.08 25.00
CA ILE A 610 5.58 18.43 25.46
C ILE A 610 4.62 18.95 26.53
N PRO A 611 3.28 18.87 26.36
CA PRO A 611 2.35 19.23 27.42
C PRO A 611 2.52 18.46 28.74
N ILE A 612 2.91 17.17 28.71
CA ILE A 612 3.22 16.39 29.92
C ILE A 612 4.51 16.89 30.58
N ILE A 613 5.54 17.25 29.80
CA ILE A 613 6.78 17.85 30.32
C ILE A 613 6.47 19.17 31.05
N ILE A 614 5.67 20.05 30.45
CA ILE A 614 5.24 21.32 31.06
C ILE A 614 4.50 21.05 32.37
N MET A 615 3.51 20.15 32.34
CA MET A 615 2.73 19.77 33.52
C MET A 615 3.62 19.26 34.66
N ALA A 616 4.61 18.42 34.36
CA ALA A 616 5.54 17.86 35.33
C ALA A 616 6.46 18.93 35.93
N TYR A 617 7.09 19.78 35.12
CA TYR A 617 7.99 20.85 35.60
C TYR A 617 7.25 21.93 36.39
N MET A 618 6.00 22.22 36.04
CA MET A 618 5.17 23.18 36.77
C MET A 618 4.44 22.56 37.97
N ALA A 619 4.63 21.27 38.24
CA ALA A 619 3.95 20.50 39.30
C ALA A 619 2.42 20.65 39.27
N GLN A 620 1.83 20.65 38.07
CA GLN A 620 0.39 20.83 37.90
C GLN A 620 -0.36 19.50 37.76
N GLY A 621 -1.63 19.49 38.17
CA GLY A 621 -2.51 18.32 38.14
C GLY A 621 -3.14 18.02 36.78
N SER A 622 -2.91 18.83 35.74
CA SER A 622 -3.51 18.60 34.42
C SER A 622 -2.68 19.22 33.29
N ILE A 623 -2.87 18.68 32.09
CA ILE A 623 -2.09 19.06 30.91
C ILE A 623 -2.35 20.52 30.51
N LEU A 624 -1.31 21.31 30.27
CA LEU A 624 -1.41 22.71 29.87
C LEU A 624 -0.65 23.02 28.58
N GLU A 625 -0.99 24.15 27.98
CA GLU A 625 -0.26 24.79 26.89
C GLU A 625 0.20 26.18 27.33
N LEU A 626 1.49 26.46 27.17
CA LEU A 626 2.03 27.80 27.29
C LEU A 626 1.87 28.51 25.95
N GLN A 627 1.36 29.75 25.97
CA GLN A 627 1.08 30.51 24.74
C GLN A 627 2.35 31.14 24.14
N SER A 628 3.43 31.25 24.92
CA SER A 628 4.69 31.88 24.50
C SER A 628 5.84 30.88 24.43
N LEU A 629 6.53 30.86 23.28
CA LEU A 629 7.78 30.11 23.11
C LEU A 629 8.90 30.62 24.02
N ALA A 630 8.86 31.90 24.45
CA ALA A 630 9.86 32.46 25.35
C ALA A 630 9.70 31.89 26.78
N GLU A 631 8.47 31.85 27.29
CA GLU A 631 8.14 31.24 28.58
C GLU A 631 8.48 29.74 28.60
N LEU A 632 8.19 29.05 27.49
CA LEU A 632 8.49 27.63 27.34
C LEU A 632 10.00 27.37 27.34
N LYS A 633 10.79 28.23 26.69
CA LYS A 633 12.26 28.17 26.74
C LYS A 633 12.78 28.42 28.16
N GLU A 634 12.26 29.43 28.85
CA GLU A 634 12.67 29.76 30.21
C GLU A 634 12.38 28.62 31.19
N LEU A 635 11.20 28.00 31.09
CA LEU A 635 10.83 26.82 31.87
C LEU A 635 11.81 25.66 31.62
N PHE A 636 12.17 25.40 30.37
CA PHE A 636 13.08 24.29 30.04
C PHE A 636 14.51 24.57 30.52
N VAL A 637 15.03 25.78 30.31
CA VAL A 637 16.38 26.15 30.75
C VAL A 637 16.48 26.17 32.29
N SER A 638 15.45 26.66 32.99
CA SER A 638 15.41 26.65 34.47
C SER A 638 15.37 25.22 35.05
N ASN A 639 14.85 24.26 34.30
CA ASN A 639 14.88 22.83 34.64
C ASN A 639 16.10 22.10 34.07
N GLY A 640 17.16 22.83 33.67
CA GLY A 640 18.45 22.24 33.28
C GLY A 640 18.56 21.79 31.83
N TRP A 641 17.65 22.20 30.93
CA TRP A 641 17.79 21.89 29.51
C TRP A 641 18.99 22.61 28.91
N THR A 642 19.87 21.82 28.30
CA THR A 642 20.99 22.31 27.50
C THR A 642 20.71 22.11 26.02
N TRP A 643 21.59 22.63 25.15
CA TRP A 643 21.54 22.30 23.72
C TRP A 643 21.69 20.78 23.48
N VAL A 644 22.45 20.07 24.34
CA VAL A 644 22.59 18.61 24.27
C VAL A 644 21.26 17.93 24.56
N THR A 645 20.55 18.37 25.61
CA THR A 645 19.22 17.88 25.95
C THR A 645 18.24 18.14 24.80
N ALA A 646 18.26 19.33 24.21
CA ALA A 646 17.42 19.66 23.06
C ALA A 646 17.69 18.73 21.85
N VAL A 647 18.94 18.46 21.50
CA VAL A 647 19.30 17.50 20.44
C VAL A 647 18.86 16.09 20.81
N SER A 648 19.12 15.63 22.04
CA SER A 648 18.71 14.31 22.50
C SER A 648 17.18 14.15 22.46
N VAL A 649 16.40 15.16 22.85
CA VAL A 649 14.93 15.14 22.75
C VAL A 649 14.49 15.07 21.28
N MET A 650 15.14 15.81 20.38
CA MET A 650 14.81 15.74 18.95
C MET A 650 15.10 14.37 18.35
N LEU A 651 16.26 13.77 18.65
CA LEU A 651 16.64 12.44 18.19
C LEU A 651 15.72 11.35 18.77
N PHE A 652 15.42 11.44 20.07
CA PHE A 652 14.51 10.51 20.71
C PHE A 652 13.08 10.67 20.17
N SER A 653 12.61 11.90 19.98
CA SER A 653 11.32 12.18 19.34
C SER A 653 11.26 11.59 17.92
N LEU A 654 12.34 11.70 17.15
CA LEU A 654 12.40 11.14 15.80
C LEU A 654 12.38 9.61 15.78
N MET A 655 13.04 8.95 16.73
CA MET A 655 13.39 7.53 16.63
C MET A 655 12.80 6.64 17.74
N HIS A 656 12.02 7.15 18.70
CA HIS A 656 11.39 6.31 19.73
C HIS A 656 10.30 5.38 19.16
N TRP A 657 9.73 4.57 20.04
CA TRP A 657 8.63 3.65 19.73
C TRP A 657 7.45 4.31 18.99
N PRO A 658 6.66 3.53 18.24
CA PRO A 658 5.49 4.07 17.56
C PRO A 658 4.38 4.36 18.57
N CYS A 659 3.48 5.30 18.24
CA CYS A 659 2.30 5.53 19.08
C CYS A 659 1.40 4.28 19.11
N SER A 660 0.58 4.18 20.15
CA SER A 660 -0.35 3.05 20.37
C SER A 660 -1.18 2.68 19.13
N THR A 661 -1.75 3.68 18.44
CA THR A 661 -2.55 3.49 17.23
C THR A 661 -1.76 2.83 16.11
N THR A 662 -0.48 3.19 16.00
CA THR A 662 0.45 2.62 15.04
C THR A 662 0.71 1.15 15.38
N LEU A 663 1.03 0.82 16.64
CA LEU A 663 1.27 -0.57 17.08
C LEU A 663 0.04 -1.49 16.93
N ILE A 664 -1.15 -1.00 17.28
CA ILE A 664 -2.42 -1.72 17.06
C ILE A 664 -2.59 -2.01 15.56
N THR A 665 -2.23 -1.06 14.71
CA THR A 665 -2.30 -1.23 13.26
C THR A 665 -1.28 -2.25 12.77
N ILE A 666 -0.03 -2.22 13.25
CA ILE A 666 0.98 -3.26 12.97
C ILE A 666 0.46 -4.64 13.35
N HIS A 667 -0.14 -4.77 14.54
CA HIS A 667 -0.69 -6.06 14.98
C HIS A 667 -1.79 -6.55 14.03
N LYS A 668 -2.71 -5.67 13.62
CA LYS A 668 -3.78 -5.99 12.68
C LYS A 668 -3.26 -6.35 11.27
N GLU A 669 -2.17 -5.74 10.82
CA GLU A 669 -1.59 -6.01 9.50
C GLU A 669 -0.71 -7.27 9.47
N THR A 670 0.00 -7.56 10.55
CA THR A 670 0.96 -8.68 10.62
C THR A 670 0.38 -9.94 11.24
N GLY A 671 -0.71 -9.82 12.00
CA GLY A 671 -1.33 -10.94 12.73
C GLY A 671 -0.46 -11.54 13.83
N SER A 672 0.66 -10.91 14.20
CA SER A 672 1.65 -11.48 15.12
C SER A 672 2.18 -10.47 16.13
N TRP A 673 2.16 -10.85 17.40
CA TRP A 673 2.77 -10.07 18.48
C TRP A 673 4.28 -9.94 18.35
N LYS A 674 4.95 -10.93 17.74
CA LYS A 674 6.41 -10.90 17.52
C LYS A 674 6.81 -9.68 16.70
N TRP A 675 6.09 -9.39 15.62
CA TRP A 675 6.37 -8.25 14.74
C TRP A 675 5.99 -6.92 15.40
N THR A 676 4.91 -6.87 16.18
CA THR A 676 4.54 -5.68 16.96
C THR A 676 5.60 -5.31 18.00
N VAL A 677 6.10 -6.29 18.75
CA VAL A 677 7.17 -6.07 19.74
C VAL A 677 8.46 -5.62 19.04
N LEU A 678 8.81 -6.25 17.91
CA LEU A 678 10.00 -5.85 17.16
C LEU A 678 9.88 -4.42 16.61
N ALA A 679 8.69 -4.01 16.16
CA ALA A 679 8.42 -2.64 15.72
C ALA A 679 8.52 -1.60 16.85
N PHE A 680 8.27 -2.02 18.10
CA PHE A 680 8.49 -1.20 19.29
C PHE A 680 9.99 -1.11 19.63
N LEU A 681 10.69 -2.24 19.68
CA LEU A 681 12.07 -2.33 20.15
C LEU A 681 13.09 -1.71 19.19
N ILE A 682 12.95 -1.92 17.87
CA ILE A 682 13.95 -1.47 16.89
C ILE A 682 14.12 0.06 16.92
N PRO A 683 13.07 0.89 16.81
CA PRO A 683 13.22 2.33 16.90
C PRO A 683 13.73 2.74 18.27
N THR A 684 13.15 2.21 19.36
CA THR A 684 13.55 2.52 20.74
C THR A 684 15.05 2.33 20.97
N ALA A 685 15.60 1.19 20.54
CA ALA A 685 17.03 0.91 20.65
C ALA A 685 17.88 1.87 19.81
N ALA A 686 17.42 2.18 18.58
CA ALA A 686 18.11 3.13 17.71
C ALA A 686 18.10 4.56 18.28
N GLY A 687 16.98 5.02 18.85
CA GLY A 687 16.85 6.31 19.52
C GLY A 687 17.72 6.40 20.77
N MET A 688 17.67 5.38 21.65
CA MET A 688 18.54 5.32 22.84
C MET A 688 20.02 5.33 22.45
N ALA A 689 20.42 4.55 21.44
CA ALA A 689 21.80 4.54 20.96
C ALA A 689 22.22 5.91 20.40
N ALA A 690 21.38 6.56 19.60
CA ALA A 690 21.68 7.88 19.05
C ALA A 690 21.83 8.94 20.16
N CYS A 691 20.92 8.97 21.13
CA CYS A 691 20.98 9.88 22.27
C CYS A 691 22.23 9.62 23.14
N PHE A 692 22.53 8.35 23.42
CA PHE A 692 23.73 7.97 24.17
C PHE A 692 25.02 8.41 23.47
N LEU A 693 25.11 8.24 22.14
CA LEU A 693 26.27 8.66 21.35
C LEU A 693 26.45 10.17 21.39
N VAL A 694 25.38 10.95 21.23
CA VAL A 694 25.45 12.42 21.30
C VAL A 694 25.81 12.90 22.70
N ALA A 695 25.18 12.35 23.74
CA ALA A 695 25.47 12.71 25.12
C ALA A 695 26.92 12.37 25.51
N SER A 696 27.41 11.21 25.09
CA SER A 696 28.80 10.78 25.35
C SER A 696 29.81 11.62 24.59
N ALA A 697 29.54 11.94 23.32
CA ALA A 697 30.38 12.84 22.53
C ALA A 697 30.44 14.23 23.17
N ALA A 698 29.30 14.80 23.56
CA ALA A 698 29.26 16.10 24.23
C ALA A 698 30.08 16.11 25.53
N ARG A 699 30.00 15.04 26.34
CA ARG A 699 30.79 14.88 27.57
C ARG A 699 32.29 14.73 27.34
N LEU A 700 32.70 14.23 26.18
CA LEU A 700 34.13 14.10 25.81
C LEU A 700 34.72 15.44 25.37
N PHE A 701 33.91 16.34 24.83
CA PHE A 701 34.32 17.67 24.35
C PHE A 701 34.05 18.80 25.35
N SER A 702 33.37 18.52 26.47
CA SER A 702 33.15 19.42 27.61
C SER A 702 34.11 19.09 28.75
#